data_AF-A0A534MJ19-F1
#
_entry.id   AF-A0A534MJ19-F1
#
_cell.length_a   1.000
_cell.length_b   1.000
_cell.length_c   1.000
_cell.angle_alpha   90.00
_cell.angle_beta   90.00
_cell.angle_gamma   90.00
#
_symmetry.space_group_name_H-M   'P 1'
#
loop_
_entity.id
_entity.type
_entity.pdbx_description
1 polymer ?
#
loop_
_entity_poly.entity_id
_entity_poly.type
_entity_poly.pdbx_seq_one_letter_code
_entity_poly.pdbx_strand_id
1 'polypeptide(L)'
;MAVKPAEGAVSQVCRVCGGEVNPHGECVVCGTKQSDPPKADDKGSTTWLKGDSDGGLNAWIGASVSGGDSKDDALRKWLAGEDTAFQDWIGVPTTSGGAKASRTPAERVSDDKVRELRTKALEVDGLHAELEAMRSTLNRELVNFRQGKFDPVKYIEETANLSKQLQTEIAKRRELEQDIEHIKKGSIAVIKYVKTQQLKAGGSPELKKRLDQETKARQTLEADVGEQRSVNEQLRKQLESGLGKMKPDQREVKKRELDLVEREATFKAKEERLASMPAGEGGAPSEELKRRFEEELREMAEDYLAKEEEFKKRIIGLEQEVGKYKIEDKVRAEAKAFEGKPKSEVQAAFSRKEQEVLHKEKMVLMREQELQRLQADLQVKEDEIKKVKEPLTYKEEELLRREEDLMYREKVLQAEHRKVEEAKAQGGSVEELDLKSRLEELKSTITTKEEEVRTKERYLQQKMEELRLREQGLISEDIEARDKDLQVEVKQQKVKMGIPRLDDLLFGGIPFGTNASVYGPAYVGKEVLVSLFMAEGLKKGVPVLWILTDKGPTEVREEMAFALPGYEEYEKLGLVQYIDTYSKSMGAEASDPNTTYIDEPTDYQAILKAVDARAAEWKKKYPTYRLAFRSVSTLIAYLDPTTTFKFLQPFVGRRKRDKAVAFYVIEKGMHEEQEIQMLGSLMDGSIEFKVEQLKSFLCIKGICDVQSRGWIRYTYTKSSLSIGSFSLDHIK
;
A
#
# COMPACT_ATOMS: atom_id res chain seq x y z
N MET A 1 -18.15 37.92 67.25
CA MET A 1 -18.96 37.34 66.16
C MET A 1 -18.04 36.95 65.01
N ALA A 2 -18.36 35.84 64.34
CA ALA A 2 -17.78 35.21 63.13
C ALA A 2 -16.43 35.68 62.54
N VAL A 3 -15.58 34.69 62.24
CA VAL A 3 -14.35 34.77 61.44
C VAL A 3 -14.57 34.05 60.09
N LYS A 4 -13.90 34.50 59.02
CA LYS A 4 -13.84 33.88 57.66
C LYS A 4 -12.53 33.08 57.48
N PRO A 5 -12.34 32.28 56.40
CA PRO A 5 -13.26 31.45 55.63
C PRO A 5 -12.69 30.01 55.43
N ALA A 6 -13.31 29.17 54.59
CA ALA A 6 -12.69 27.96 54.03
C ALA A 6 -13.21 27.67 52.60
N GLU A 7 -12.40 27.02 51.78
CA GLU A 7 -12.56 26.85 50.33
C GLU A 7 -13.21 25.51 49.93
N GLY A 8 -13.55 25.36 48.64
CA GLY A 8 -13.61 24.04 47.99
C GLY A 8 -14.99 23.44 47.70
N ALA A 9 -15.78 24.09 46.84
CA ALA A 9 -16.91 23.43 46.16
C ALA A 9 -16.53 23.19 44.68
N VAL A 10 -16.22 21.94 44.33
CA VAL A 10 -15.98 21.53 42.93
C VAL A 10 -17.32 21.46 42.22
N SER A 11 -17.55 22.31 41.22
CA SER A 11 -18.76 22.23 40.38
C SER A 11 -18.74 20.92 39.60
N GLN A 12 -19.74 20.05 39.84
CA GLN A 12 -19.89 18.85 39.04
C GLN A 12 -20.39 19.23 37.64
N VAL A 13 -19.64 18.81 36.63
CA VAL A 13 -19.90 19.08 35.22
C VAL A 13 -20.52 17.84 34.60
N CYS A 14 -21.57 18.02 33.80
CA CYS A 14 -22.30 16.93 33.16
C CYS A 14 -21.41 16.15 32.18
N ARG A 15 -21.29 14.83 32.39
CA ARG A 15 -20.46 13.93 31.57
C ARG A 15 -20.88 13.81 30.11
N VAL A 16 -22.07 14.30 29.74
CA VAL A 16 -22.63 14.21 28.39
C VAL A 16 -22.41 15.48 27.56
N CYS A 17 -22.50 16.66 28.17
CA CYS A 17 -22.51 17.94 27.44
C CYS A 17 -21.61 19.04 28.02
N GLY A 18 -20.94 18.82 29.15
CA GLY A 18 -20.10 19.86 29.77
C GLY A 18 -20.87 20.96 30.51
N GLY A 19 -22.19 20.88 30.62
CA GLY A 19 -23.01 21.86 31.37
C GLY A 19 -23.03 21.62 32.88
N GLU A 20 -23.37 22.65 33.66
CA GLU A 20 -23.51 22.54 35.12
C GLU A 20 -24.61 21.56 35.53
N VAL A 21 -24.46 20.97 36.72
CA VAL A 21 -25.41 20.03 37.33
C VAL A 21 -26.02 20.68 38.59
N ASN A 22 -27.35 20.61 38.70
CA ASN A 22 -28.09 21.20 39.82
C ASN A 22 -27.99 20.33 41.10
N PRO A 23 -28.41 20.82 42.28
CA PRO A 23 -28.36 20.07 43.54
C PRO A 23 -29.23 18.79 43.59
N HIS A 24 -30.03 18.52 42.55
CA HIS A 24 -30.83 17.29 42.41
C HIS A 24 -30.21 16.29 41.41
N GLY A 25 -28.97 16.53 40.96
CA GLY A 25 -28.24 15.65 40.06
C GLY A 25 -28.62 15.77 38.59
N GLU A 26 -29.40 16.77 38.19
CA GLU A 26 -29.79 16.99 36.79
C GLU A 26 -28.95 18.09 36.13
N CYS A 27 -28.47 17.83 34.92
CA CYS A 27 -27.82 18.87 34.13
C CYS A 27 -28.84 19.91 33.66
N VAL A 28 -28.60 21.19 33.97
CA VAL A 28 -29.48 22.30 33.55
C VAL A 28 -29.47 22.57 32.04
N VAL A 29 -28.52 22.00 31.28
CA VAL A 29 -28.40 22.18 29.82
C VAL A 29 -29.09 21.07 29.03
N CYS A 30 -29.03 19.80 29.49
CA CYS A 30 -29.56 18.65 28.75
C CYS A 30 -30.55 17.76 29.54
N GLY A 31 -30.93 18.14 30.77
CA GLY A 31 -31.91 17.42 31.60
C GLY A 31 -31.48 16.01 32.05
N THR A 32 -30.26 15.57 31.73
CA THR A 32 -29.80 14.22 32.05
C THR A 32 -29.48 14.09 33.53
N LYS A 33 -30.20 13.22 34.26
CA LYS A 33 -29.85 12.80 35.63
C LYS A 33 -28.50 12.09 35.66
N GLN A 34 -27.56 12.58 36.45
CA GLN A 34 -26.28 11.95 36.78
C GLN A 34 -26.44 11.23 38.13
N SER A 35 -26.25 9.90 38.16
CA SER A 35 -26.26 9.12 39.41
C SER A 35 -24.88 9.08 40.07
N ASP A 36 -24.84 9.08 41.41
CA ASP A 36 -23.59 8.99 42.18
C ASP A 36 -22.76 7.74 41.85
N PRO A 37 -21.42 7.82 41.94
CA PRO A 37 -20.54 6.68 41.69
C PRO A 37 -20.57 5.66 42.85
N PRO A 38 -20.53 4.35 42.58
CA PRO A 38 -20.39 3.36 43.64
C PRO A 38 -19.00 3.44 44.28
N LYS A 39 -18.95 3.47 45.61
CA LYS A 39 -17.70 3.26 46.36
C LYS A 39 -17.24 1.81 46.20
N ALA A 40 -15.94 1.62 46.08
CA ALA A 40 -15.36 0.30 46.33
C ALA A 40 -15.42 0.00 47.83
N ASP A 41 -15.89 -1.20 48.19
CA ASP A 41 -15.17 -2.02 49.16
C ASP A 41 -15.58 -3.51 49.12
N ASP A 42 -14.64 -4.29 49.62
CA ASP A 42 -14.45 -5.74 49.58
C ASP A 42 -15.55 -6.63 50.25
N LYS A 43 -15.49 -7.94 49.94
CA LYS A 43 -16.19 -9.12 50.54
C LYS A 43 -17.67 -9.34 50.21
N GLY A 44 -18.02 -10.59 49.88
CA GLY A 44 -19.44 -11.01 49.88
C GLY A 44 -19.84 -12.26 49.10
N SER A 45 -18.99 -13.29 48.97
CA SER A 45 -19.36 -14.53 48.30
C SER A 45 -20.35 -15.39 49.11
N THR A 46 -21.65 -15.10 49.09
CA THR A 46 -22.74 -16.07 49.43
C THR A 46 -24.15 -15.47 49.18
N THR A 47 -24.76 -15.71 48.01
CA THR A 47 -26.24 -15.70 47.85
C THR A 47 -26.75 -16.43 46.59
N TRP A 48 -26.10 -17.53 46.19
CA TRP A 48 -26.68 -18.46 45.21
C TRP A 48 -27.56 -19.52 45.90
N LEU A 49 -28.61 -19.08 46.60
CA LEU A 49 -29.51 -19.95 47.38
C LEU A 49 -30.90 -19.32 47.60
N LYS A 50 -31.91 -19.87 46.90
CA LYS A 50 -33.37 -19.71 47.11
C LYS A 50 -33.97 -18.33 46.76
N GLY A 51 -35.10 -18.20 46.06
CA GLY A 51 -35.93 -19.21 45.40
C GLY A 51 -37.26 -18.59 44.91
N ASP A 52 -37.74 -19.08 43.76
CA ASP A 52 -39.12 -19.08 43.21
C ASP A 52 -40.02 -17.82 43.20
N SER A 53 -40.40 -17.47 41.95
CA SER A 53 -41.80 -17.18 41.50
C SER A 53 -42.44 -15.80 41.86
N ASP A 54 -43.41 -15.24 41.12
CA ASP A 54 -44.10 -15.65 39.87
C ASP A 54 -44.72 -14.43 39.14
N GLY A 55 -45.01 -14.54 37.84
CA GLY A 55 -45.84 -13.59 37.06
C GLY A 55 -45.31 -12.14 36.87
N GLY A 56 -45.78 -11.34 35.92
CA GLY A 56 -46.83 -11.57 34.92
C GLY A 56 -47.53 -10.26 34.51
N LEU A 57 -47.17 -9.72 33.34
CA LEU A 57 -47.93 -8.85 32.40
C LEU A 57 -49.09 -7.93 32.90
N ASN A 58 -49.10 -6.70 32.37
CA ASN A 58 -50.24 -5.76 32.17
C ASN A 58 -50.53 -4.63 33.19
N ALA A 59 -49.75 -3.56 33.09
CA ALA A 59 -50.18 -2.14 33.14
C ALA A 59 -49.04 -1.31 32.50
N TRP A 60 -49.22 -0.34 31.60
CA TRP A 60 -50.23 0.71 31.58
C TRP A 60 -50.46 1.20 30.14
N ILE A 61 -51.70 1.57 29.80
CA ILE A 61 -52.15 1.99 28.45
C ILE A 61 -51.96 3.51 28.27
N GLY A 62 -51.76 3.99 27.03
CA GLY A 62 -51.59 5.42 26.72
C GLY A 62 -52.81 6.11 26.09
N ALA A 63 -52.76 7.45 26.02
CA ALA A 63 -53.59 8.38 25.21
C ALA A 63 -53.11 9.84 25.51
N SER A 64 -53.22 10.89 24.69
CA SER A 64 -53.20 11.16 23.23
C SER A 64 -53.72 12.58 22.96
N VAL A 65 -53.27 13.20 21.83
CA VAL A 65 -53.70 14.49 21.20
C VAL A 65 -53.21 15.77 21.93
N SER A 66 -52.75 16.87 21.30
CA SER A 66 -52.48 17.26 19.88
C SER A 66 -50.99 17.74 19.73
N GLY A 67 -50.44 18.32 18.64
CA GLY A 67 -50.93 18.80 17.31
C GLY A 67 -51.28 20.32 17.31
N GLY A 68 -50.90 21.16 16.34
CA GLY A 68 -50.14 21.00 15.07
C GLY A 68 -49.92 22.40 14.44
N ASP A 69 -49.52 22.64 13.18
CA ASP A 69 -48.90 21.86 12.07
C ASP A 69 -48.61 22.87 10.90
N SER A 70 -47.67 22.63 9.95
CA SER A 70 -47.62 23.34 8.62
C SER A 70 -46.71 22.68 7.58
N LYS A 71 -45.40 22.54 7.82
CA LYS A 71 -44.49 21.84 6.90
C LYS A 71 -44.69 20.32 6.93
N ASP A 72 -45.06 19.82 8.11
CA ASP A 72 -45.54 18.46 8.33
C ASP A 72 -46.90 18.20 7.68
N ASP A 73 -47.74 19.23 7.46
CA ASP A 73 -49.05 19.09 6.80
C ASP A 73 -48.89 18.82 5.29
N ALA A 74 -47.89 19.42 4.64
CA ALA A 74 -47.50 19.07 3.27
C ALA A 74 -46.91 17.65 3.17
N LEU A 75 -46.04 17.27 4.12
CA LEU A 75 -45.49 15.90 4.20
C LEU A 75 -46.60 14.85 4.41
N ARG A 76 -47.58 15.14 5.26
CA ARG A 76 -48.74 14.27 5.54
C ARG A 76 -49.62 14.07 4.30
N LYS A 77 -49.87 15.11 3.51
CA LYS A 77 -50.65 15.00 2.26
C LYS A 77 -49.96 14.13 1.21
N TRP A 78 -48.64 14.27 1.07
CA TRP A 78 -47.87 13.36 0.21
C TRP A 78 -47.90 11.91 0.72
N LEU A 79 -47.65 11.67 2.01
CA LEU A 79 -47.71 10.33 2.60
C LEU A 79 -49.11 9.70 2.58
N ALA A 80 -50.17 10.50 2.39
CA ALA A 80 -51.54 10.05 2.20
C ALA A 80 -51.91 9.73 0.72
N GLY A 81 -51.00 9.96 -0.23
CA GLY A 81 -51.19 9.61 -1.64
C GLY A 81 -51.69 10.74 -2.56
N GLU A 82 -51.65 12.01 -2.14
CA GLU A 82 -51.85 13.13 -3.07
C GLU A 82 -50.55 13.41 -3.86
N ASP A 83 -50.42 12.80 -5.05
CA ASP A 83 -49.19 12.86 -5.87
C ASP A 83 -48.70 14.28 -6.20
N THR A 84 -49.60 15.28 -6.25
CA THR A 84 -49.23 16.67 -6.50
C THR A 84 -48.55 17.37 -5.32
N ALA A 85 -48.72 16.87 -4.08
CA ALA A 85 -48.13 17.47 -2.89
C ALA A 85 -46.60 17.23 -2.75
N PHE A 86 -46.05 16.29 -3.52
CA PHE A 86 -44.62 15.97 -3.48
C PHE A 86 -43.72 17.12 -3.98
N GLN A 87 -44.14 17.83 -5.03
CA GLN A 87 -43.33 18.90 -5.62
C GLN A 87 -43.26 20.13 -4.72
N ASP A 88 -44.34 20.45 -3.99
CA ASP A 88 -44.36 21.52 -3.00
C ASP A 88 -43.49 21.20 -1.75
N TRP A 89 -43.25 19.91 -1.48
CA TRP A 89 -42.35 19.50 -0.39
C TRP A 89 -40.86 19.53 -0.78
N ILE A 90 -40.52 19.13 -2.02
CA ILE A 90 -39.12 19.06 -2.50
C ILE A 90 -38.60 20.36 -3.14
N GLY A 91 -39.48 21.21 -3.69
CA GLY A 91 -39.17 22.62 -3.94
C GLY A 91 -38.17 22.95 -5.06
N VAL A 92 -38.24 22.27 -6.22
CA VAL A 92 -37.49 22.64 -7.45
C VAL A 92 -38.40 22.50 -8.70
N PRO A 93 -38.42 23.47 -9.63
CA PRO A 93 -39.44 23.54 -10.70
C PRO A 93 -39.17 22.63 -11.91
N THR A 94 -40.24 22.29 -12.64
CA THR A 94 -40.23 21.41 -13.81
C THR A 94 -40.23 22.17 -15.14
N THR A 95 -39.44 21.71 -16.13
CA THR A 95 -39.71 21.89 -17.58
C THR A 95 -39.18 20.68 -18.36
N SER A 96 -39.70 20.46 -19.57
CA SER A 96 -39.56 19.23 -20.36
C SER A 96 -39.22 19.51 -21.83
N GLY A 97 -38.57 18.57 -22.54
CA GLY A 97 -38.47 18.63 -24.02
C GLY A 97 -37.37 17.83 -24.74
N GLY A 98 -37.77 16.79 -25.48
CA GLY A 98 -37.53 16.72 -26.94
C GLY A 98 -36.20 16.22 -27.57
N ALA A 99 -36.25 14.98 -28.09
CA ALA A 99 -35.87 14.58 -29.48
C ALA A 99 -34.41 14.25 -29.94
N LYS A 100 -34.21 12.94 -30.22
CA LYS A 100 -33.61 12.26 -31.43
C LYS A 100 -32.41 12.84 -32.23
N ALA A 101 -31.34 12.03 -32.36
CA ALA A 101 -30.59 11.68 -33.62
C ALA A 101 -29.45 10.65 -33.30
N SER A 102 -29.50 9.37 -33.71
CA SER A 102 -29.05 8.74 -34.99
C SER A 102 -27.53 8.44 -35.18
N ARG A 103 -27.12 7.22 -34.78
CA ARG A 103 -26.13 6.27 -35.39
C ARG A 103 -24.78 6.74 -36.00
N THR A 104 -23.68 6.25 -35.38
CA THR A 104 -22.42 5.65 -35.94
C THR A 104 -21.43 6.51 -36.77
N PRO A 105 -20.13 6.11 -36.91
CA PRO A 105 -19.29 5.22 -36.08
C PRO A 105 -17.88 5.78 -35.71
N ALA A 106 -17.26 5.22 -34.67
CA ALA A 106 -15.81 5.21 -34.38
C ALA A 106 -15.03 6.55 -34.36
N GLU A 107 -14.94 7.18 -33.19
CA GLU A 107 -13.79 8.03 -32.83
C GLU A 107 -12.90 7.30 -31.81
N ARG A 108 -11.63 7.04 -32.17
CA ARG A 108 -10.59 6.81 -31.17
C ARG A 108 -10.38 8.14 -30.43
N VAL A 109 -10.58 8.15 -29.12
CA VAL A 109 -10.35 9.34 -28.30
C VAL A 109 -8.87 9.72 -28.39
N SER A 110 -8.55 10.82 -29.07
CA SER A 110 -7.19 11.33 -29.17
C SER A 110 -6.71 11.88 -27.82
N ASP A 111 -5.40 11.87 -27.58
CA ASP A 111 -4.79 12.39 -26.34
C ASP A 111 -5.22 13.83 -26.02
N ASP A 112 -5.49 14.65 -27.04
CA ASP A 112 -6.02 16.01 -26.88
C ASP A 112 -7.38 16.05 -26.17
N LYS A 113 -8.25 15.06 -26.42
CA LYS A 113 -9.60 14.96 -25.82
C LYS A 113 -9.52 14.43 -24.38
N VAL A 114 -8.55 13.55 -24.08
CA VAL A 114 -8.19 13.18 -22.70
C VAL A 114 -7.63 14.39 -21.93
N ARG A 115 -6.82 15.22 -22.59
CA ARG A 115 -6.27 16.46 -22.03
C ARG A 115 -7.35 17.51 -21.77
N GLU A 116 -8.31 17.65 -22.68
CA GLU A 116 -9.49 18.53 -22.54
C GLU A 116 -10.37 18.11 -21.33
N LEU A 117 -10.59 16.81 -21.15
CA LEU A 117 -11.32 16.27 -20.00
C LEU A 117 -10.59 16.53 -18.67
N ARG A 118 -9.25 16.40 -18.64
CA ARG A 118 -8.44 16.75 -17.46
C ARG A 118 -8.50 18.25 -17.13
N THR A 119 -8.52 19.14 -18.11
CA THR A 119 -8.72 20.58 -17.85
C THR A 119 -10.11 20.88 -17.29
N LYS A 120 -11.15 20.21 -17.78
CA LYS A 120 -12.52 20.36 -17.26
C LYS A 120 -12.68 19.82 -15.84
N ALA A 121 -11.99 18.74 -15.48
CA ALA A 121 -11.97 18.23 -14.11
C ALA A 121 -11.37 19.27 -13.13
N LEU A 122 -10.23 19.89 -13.50
CA LEU A 122 -9.60 20.94 -12.71
C LEU A 122 -10.46 22.20 -12.54
N GLU A 123 -11.24 22.58 -13.58
CA GLU A 123 -12.24 23.65 -13.46
C GLU A 123 -13.36 23.30 -12.48
N VAL A 124 -13.85 22.05 -12.51
CA VAL A 124 -14.89 21.56 -11.60
C VAL A 124 -14.39 21.51 -10.14
N ASP A 125 -13.17 21.06 -9.89
CA ASP A 125 -12.57 21.06 -8.55
C ASP A 125 -12.39 22.49 -8.01
N GLY A 126 -11.99 23.43 -8.88
CA GLY A 126 -11.93 24.86 -8.52
C GLY A 126 -13.28 25.43 -8.10
N LEU A 127 -14.36 25.12 -8.84
CA LEU A 127 -15.72 25.55 -8.50
C LEU A 127 -16.23 24.95 -7.18
N HIS A 128 -15.84 23.72 -6.83
CA HIS A 128 -16.16 23.12 -5.53
C HIS A 128 -15.44 23.85 -4.38
N ALA A 129 -14.16 24.19 -4.56
CA ALA A 129 -13.41 24.97 -3.58
C ALA A 129 -13.99 26.37 -3.36
N GLU A 130 -14.45 27.05 -4.43
CA GLU A 130 -15.15 28.35 -4.34
C GLU A 130 -16.49 28.23 -3.58
N LEU A 131 -17.27 27.18 -3.84
CA LEU A 131 -18.52 26.91 -3.11
C LEU A 131 -18.29 26.64 -1.62
N GLU A 132 -17.24 25.90 -1.27
CA GLU A 132 -16.91 25.62 0.12
C GLU A 132 -16.35 26.86 0.86
N ALA A 133 -15.54 27.68 0.17
CA ALA A 133 -15.12 28.98 0.66
C ALA A 133 -16.31 29.93 0.91
N MET A 134 -17.27 30.01 -0.03
CA MET A 134 -18.52 30.76 0.16
C MET A 134 -19.33 30.24 1.34
N ARG A 135 -19.49 28.92 1.48
CA ARG A 135 -20.23 28.28 2.58
C ARG A 135 -19.59 28.55 3.94
N SER A 136 -18.26 28.50 4.04
CA SER A 136 -17.54 28.82 5.29
C SER A 136 -17.70 30.29 5.68
N THR A 137 -17.64 31.20 4.69
CA THR A 137 -17.85 32.64 4.89
C THR A 137 -19.29 32.91 5.35
N LEU A 138 -20.29 32.34 4.67
CA LEU A 138 -21.71 32.50 5.04
C LEU A 138 -21.99 32.02 6.47
N ASN A 139 -21.41 30.88 6.87
CA ASN A 139 -21.51 30.36 8.23
C ASN A 139 -20.87 31.30 9.28
N ARG A 140 -19.70 31.89 8.96
CA ARG A 140 -19.01 32.85 9.84
C ARG A 140 -19.87 34.10 10.06
N GLU A 141 -20.45 34.66 8.99
CA GLU A 141 -21.26 35.88 9.10
C GLU A 141 -22.63 35.62 9.75
N LEU A 142 -23.21 34.42 9.57
CA LEU A 142 -24.39 33.98 10.34
C LEU A 142 -24.09 33.88 11.85
N VAL A 143 -22.88 33.51 12.26
CA VAL A 143 -22.46 33.52 13.67
C VAL A 143 -22.31 34.96 14.18
N ASN A 144 -21.70 35.86 13.40
CA ASN A 144 -21.59 37.29 13.74
C ASN A 144 -22.96 37.95 13.92
N PHE A 145 -23.91 37.65 13.04
CA PHE A 145 -25.30 38.12 13.11
C PHE A 145 -26.01 37.64 14.39
N ARG A 146 -25.88 36.35 14.72
CA ARG A 146 -26.46 35.76 15.96
C ARG A 146 -25.86 36.34 17.25
N GLN A 147 -24.67 36.91 17.21
CA GLN A 147 -24.03 37.58 18.36
C GLN A 147 -24.42 39.06 18.51
N GLY A 148 -25.31 39.60 17.67
CA GLY A 148 -25.76 41.00 17.76
C GLY A 148 -24.70 42.04 17.37
N LYS A 149 -23.59 41.63 16.75
CA LYS A 149 -22.49 42.49 16.29
C LYS A 149 -22.63 42.90 14.81
N PHE A 150 -23.85 42.90 14.29
CA PHE A 150 -24.13 43.23 12.90
C PHE A 150 -24.40 44.72 12.74
N ASP A 151 -23.46 45.44 12.12
CA ASP A 151 -23.61 46.85 11.74
C ASP A 151 -23.98 46.94 10.24
N PRO A 152 -25.22 47.31 9.89
CA PRO A 152 -25.65 47.38 8.49
C PRO A 152 -24.88 48.41 7.67
N VAL A 153 -24.42 49.51 8.28
CA VAL A 153 -23.74 50.60 7.57
C VAL A 153 -22.35 50.16 7.17
N LYS A 154 -21.60 49.56 8.11
CA LYS A 154 -20.28 49.00 7.86
C LYS A 154 -20.29 47.91 6.79
N TYR A 155 -21.34 47.08 6.75
CA TYR A 155 -21.49 46.04 5.71
C TYR A 155 -21.77 46.63 4.31
N ILE A 156 -22.50 47.74 4.23
CA ILE A 156 -22.72 48.48 2.97
C ILE A 156 -21.42 49.15 2.50
N GLU A 157 -20.62 49.72 3.41
CA GLU A 157 -19.30 50.28 3.08
C GLU A 157 -18.30 49.19 2.65
N GLU A 158 -18.27 48.05 3.34
CA GLU A 158 -17.41 46.92 2.98
C GLU A 158 -17.79 46.32 1.62
N THR A 159 -19.10 46.12 1.34
CA THR A 159 -19.55 45.63 0.02
C THR A 159 -19.32 46.64 -1.11
N ALA A 160 -19.45 47.95 -0.86
CA ALA A 160 -19.09 48.99 -1.82
C ALA A 160 -17.57 49.00 -2.12
N ASN A 161 -16.73 48.87 -1.09
CA ASN A 161 -15.28 48.79 -1.25
C ASN A 161 -14.83 47.51 -1.96
N LEU A 162 -15.40 46.35 -1.62
CA LEU A 162 -15.18 45.08 -2.31
C LEU A 162 -15.60 45.14 -3.78
N SER A 163 -16.76 45.74 -4.09
CA SER A 163 -17.20 45.96 -5.46
C SER A 163 -16.23 46.85 -6.26
N LYS A 164 -15.73 47.93 -5.64
CA LYS A 164 -14.70 48.80 -6.23
C LYS A 164 -13.36 48.08 -6.46
N GLN A 165 -12.92 47.26 -5.51
CA GLN A 165 -11.72 46.42 -5.65
C GLN A 165 -11.89 45.39 -6.77
N LEU A 166 -13.04 44.70 -6.83
CA LEU A 166 -13.37 43.74 -7.87
C LEU A 166 -13.37 44.38 -9.26
N GLN A 167 -13.97 45.56 -9.44
CA GLN A 167 -13.91 46.31 -10.70
C GLN A 167 -12.47 46.70 -11.08
N THR A 168 -11.63 47.03 -10.10
CA THR A 168 -10.21 47.37 -10.33
C THR A 168 -9.41 46.14 -10.77
N GLU A 169 -9.62 44.97 -10.16
CA GLU A 169 -8.98 43.72 -10.57
C GLU A 169 -9.50 43.21 -11.92
N ILE A 170 -10.80 43.37 -12.22
CA ILE A 170 -11.34 43.07 -13.57
C ILE A 170 -10.68 43.94 -14.63
N ALA A 171 -10.41 45.22 -14.34
CA ALA A 171 -9.68 46.11 -15.25
C ALA A 171 -8.23 45.64 -15.48
N LYS A 172 -7.47 45.35 -14.41
CA LYS A 172 -6.11 44.79 -14.52
C LYS A 172 -6.08 43.46 -15.27
N ARG A 173 -7.05 42.58 -15.03
CA ARG A 173 -7.11 41.26 -15.69
C ARG A 173 -7.29 41.40 -17.20
N ARG A 174 -8.10 42.37 -17.65
CA ARG A 174 -8.24 42.71 -19.08
C ARG A 174 -6.96 43.31 -19.69
N GLU A 175 -6.24 44.13 -18.94
CA GLU A 175 -4.95 44.69 -19.36
C GLU A 175 -3.90 43.57 -19.54
N LEU A 176 -3.78 42.68 -18.55
CA LEU A 176 -2.92 41.49 -18.62
C LEU A 176 -3.32 40.52 -19.74
N GLU A 177 -4.61 40.35 -20.02
CA GLU A 177 -5.09 39.55 -21.15
C GLU A 177 -4.67 40.15 -22.51
N GLN A 178 -4.70 41.48 -22.65
CA GLN A 178 -4.21 42.19 -23.84
C GLN A 178 -2.69 42.06 -23.99
N ASP A 179 -1.92 42.19 -22.91
CA ASP A 179 -0.48 41.97 -22.91
C ASP A 179 -0.10 40.54 -23.30
N ILE A 180 -0.82 39.54 -22.76
CA ILE A 180 -0.65 38.13 -23.13
C ILE A 180 -0.97 37.92 -24.61
N GLU A 181 -2.00 38.58 -25.16
CA GLU A 181 -2.30 38.51 -26.60
C GLU A 181 -1.20 39.16 -27.45
N HIS A 182 -0.61 40.27 -26.99
CA HIS A 182 0.52 40.94 -27.65
C HIS A 182 1.78 40.07 -27.63
N ILE A 183 2.09 39.43 -26.50
CA ILE A 183 3.20 38.47 -26.35
C ILE A 183 2.97 37.22 -27.21
N LYS A 184 1.74 36.71 -27.31
CA LYS A 184 1.38 35.62 -28.23
C LYS A 184 1.61 36.01 -29.70
N LYS A 185 1.22 37.22 -30.11
CA LYS A 185 1.48 37.73 -31.47
C LYS A 185 2.99 37.87 -31.74
N GLY A 186 3.77 38.39 -30.79
CA GLY A 186 5.22 38.50 -30.90
C GLY A 186 5.95 37.15 -30.99
N SER A 187 5.61 36.20 -30.11
CA SER A 187 6.19 34.85 -30.11
C SER A 187 5.84 34.05 -31.37
N ILE A 188 4.61 34.16 -31.89
CA ILE A 188 4.23 33.57 -33.18
C ILE A 188 5.06 34.17 -34.33
N ALA A 189 5.34 35.48 -34.32
CA ALA A 189 6.20 36.10 -35.33
C ALA A 189 7.65 35.57 -35.28
N VAL A 190 8.23 35.44 -34.08
CA VAL A 190 9.57 34.86 -33.88
C VAL A 190 9.62 33.39 -34.34
N ILE A 191 8.63 32.58 -33.96
CA ILE A 191 8.54 31.17 -34.39
C ILE A 191 8.44 31.07 -35.92
N LYS A 192 7.66 31.95 -36.57
CA LYS A 192 7.50 31.97 -38.03
C LYS A 192 8.80 32.38 -38.74
N TYR A 193 9.55 33.33 -38.16
CA TYR A 193 10.88 33.74 -38.64
C TYR A 193 11.91 32.60 -38.53
N VAL A 194 12.05 31.98 -37.36
CA VAL A 194 12.96 30.84 -37.12
C VAL A 194 12.64 29.66 -38.03
N LYS A 195 11.36 29.31 -38.17
CA LYS A 195 10.92 28.19 -39.03
C LYS A 195 11.18 28.46 -40.52
N THR A 196 11.14 29.73 -40.95
CA THR A 196 11.43 30.14 -42.33
C THR A 196 12.94 30.18 -42.62
N GLN A 197 13.77 30.45 -41.62
CA GLN A 197 15.24 30.28 -41.71
C GLN A 197 15.61 28.80 -41.81
N GLN A 198 15.08 27.94 -40.93
CA GLN A 198 15.37 26.50 -40.94
C GLN A 198 14.95 25.80 -42.23
N LEU A 199 13.83 26.19 -42.84
CA LEU A 199 13.33 25.58 -44.09
C LEU A 199 14.08 26.03 -45.36
N LYS A 200 14.97 27.03 -45.29
CA LYS A 200 15.83 27.44 -46.41
C LYS A 200 17.23 26.81 -46.38
N ALA A 201 17.63 26.21 -45.26
CA ALA A 201 18.90 25.51 -45.12
C ALA A 201 18.78 24.03 -45.52
N GLY A 202 18.81 23.76 -46.83
CA GLY A 202 18.99 22.39 -47.34
C GLY A 202 20.32 21.81 -46.82
N GLY A 203 20.30 20.53 -46.42
CA GLY A 203 21.42 19.90 -45.71
C GLY A 203 22.75 20.00 -46.46
N SER A 204 23.80 20.47 -45.77
CA SER A 204 25.11 20.69 -46.35
C SER A 204 25.69 19.41 -46.99
N PRO A 205 26.28 19.47 -48.21
CA PRO A 205 26.95 18.33 -48.83
C PRO A 205 28.12 17.79 -47.99
N GLU A 206 28.64 18.58 -47.07
CA GLU A 206 29.74 18.21 -46.17
C GLU A 206 29.31 17.21 -45.07
N LEU A 207 28.08 17.32 -44.57
CA LEU A 207 27.52 16.34 -43.62
C LEU A 207 27.35 14.96 -44.27
N LYS A 208 26.91 14.94 -45.53
CA LYS A 208 26.75 13.69 -46.29
C LYS A 208 28.09 13.00 -46.53
N LYS A 209 29.13 13.79 -46.83
CA LYS A 209 30.51 13.29 -46.99
C LYS A 209 31.10 12.76 -45.68
N ARG A 210 30.80 13.39 -44.52
CA ARG A 210 31.21 12.86 -43.20
C ARG A 210 30.51 11.54 -42.88
N LEU A 211 29.21 11.41 -43.17
CA LEU A 211 28.46 10.17 -42.96
C LEU A 211 29.02 9.01 -43.82
N ASP A 212 29.38 9.27 -45.07
CA ASP A 212 30.03 8.30 -45.97
C ASP A 212 31.46 7.93 -45.54
N GLN A 213 32.15 8.80 -44.78
CA GLN A 213 33.47 8.50 -44.21
C GLN A 213 33.35 7.68 -42.91
N GLU A 214 32.42 8.04 -42.03
CA GLU A 214 32.18 7.38 -40.75
C GLU A 214 31.64 5.95 -40.94
N THR A 215 30.74 5.74 -41.91
CA THR A 215 30.25 4.40 -42.28
C THR A 215 31.36 3.50 -42.82
N LYS A 216 32.31 4.03 -43.60
CA LYS A 216 33.49 3.27 -44.05
C LYS A 216 34.46 2.95 -42.91
N ALA A 217 34.73 3.91 -42.03
CA ALA A 217 35.58 3.69 -40.85
C ALA A 217 34.99 2.63 -39.91
N ARG A 218 33.66 2.59 -39.79
CA ARG A 218 32.95 1.55 -39.05
C ARG A 218 33.08 0.16 -39.70
N GLN A 219 32.97 0.07 -41.03
CA GLN A 219 33.16 -1.20 -41.75
C GLN A 219 34.58 -1.75 -41.60
N THR A 220 35.61 -0.90 -41.60
CA THR A 220 36.99 -1.35 -41.34
C THR A 220 37.18 -1.81 -39.89
N LEU A 221 36.64 -1.07 -38.91
CA LEU A 221 36.68 -1.49 -37.50
C LEU A 221 35.94 -2.81 -37.24
N GLU A 222 34.79 -3.04 -37.89
CA GLU A 222 34.06 -4.30 -37.78
C GLU A 222 34.84 -5.48 -38.40
N ALA A 223 35.64 -5.24 -39.46
CA ALA A 223 36.56 -6.24 -40.03
C ALA A 223 37.74 -6.54 -39.09
N ASP A 224 38.42 -5.52 -38.55
CA ASP A 224 39.56 -5.67 -37.64
C ASP A 224 39.16 -6.41 -36.35
N VAL A 225 37.97 -6.10 -35.80
CA VAL A 225 37.39 -6.83 -34.65
C VAL A 225 37.08 -8.29 -35.00
N GLY A 226 36.68 -8.57 -36.24
CA GLY A 226 36.51 -9.93 -36.76
C GLY A 226 37.83 -10.70 -36.80
N GLU A 227 38.89 -10.09 -37.32
CA GLU A 227 40.22 -10.70 -37.38
C GLU A 227 40.77 -10.97 -35.98
N GLN A 228 40.74 -9.98 -35.07
CA GLN A 228 41.21 -10.17 -33.69
C GLN A 228 40.41 -11.23 -32.92
N ARG A 229 39.11 -11.41 -33.19
CA ARG A 229 38.33 -12.52 -32.62
C ARG A 229 38.85 -13.87 -33.11
N SER A 230 39.15 -14.00 -34.40
CA SER A 230 39.68 -15.25 -34.97
C SER A 230 41.04 -15.63 -34.38
N VAL A 231 41.94 -14.64 -34.18
CA VAL A 231 43.25 -14.84 -33.56
C VAL A 231 43.12 -15.24 -32.09
N ASN A 232 42.23 -14.58 -31.34
CA ASN A 232 41.94 -14.96 -29.95
C ASN A 232 41.36 -16.38 -29.84
N GLU A 233 40.50 -16.81 -30.77
CA GLU A 233 39.95 -18.17 -30.77
C GLU A 233 41.03 -19.22 -31.08
N GLN A 234 41.97 -18.93 -31.98
CA GLN A 234 43.13 -19.79 -32.24
C GLN A 234 44.05 -19.89 -31.02
N LEU A 235 44.35 -18.77 -30.36
CA LEU A 235 45.17 -18.74 -29.14
C LEU A 235 44.51 -19.50 -27.98
N ARG A 236 43.18 -19.35 -27.80
CA ARG A 236 42.42 -20.13 -26.80
C ARG A 236 42.49 -21.64 -27.07
N LYS A 237 42.32 -22.09 -28.31
CA LYS A 237 42.48 -23.51 -28.68
C LYS A 237 43.90 -24.04 -28.43
N GLN A 238 44.93 -23.23 -28.67
CA GLN A 238 46.32 -23.58 -28.32
C GLN A 238 46.51 -23.70 -26.80
N LEU A 239 46.00 -22.75 -26.01
CA LEU A 239 46.04 -22.77 -24.54
C LEU A 239 45.32 -23.98 -23.94
N GLU A 240 44.12 -24.32 -24.43
CA GLU A 240 43.38 -25.52 -23.99
C GLU A 240 44.15 -26.81 -24.29
N SER A 241 44.79 -26.91 -25.46
CA SER A 241 45.65 -28.04 -25.82
C SER A 241 46.91 -28.16 -24.94
N GLY A 242 47.37 -27.05 -24.37
CA GLY A 242 48.46 -27.01 -23.38
C GLY A 242 48.00 -27.41 -21.98
N LEU A 243 46.85 -26.89 -21.53
CA LEU A 243 46.24 -27.21 -20.24
C LEU A 243 45.85 -28.70 -20.13
N GLY A 244 45.47 -29.34 -21.23
CA GLY A 244 45.21 -30.78 -21.29
C GLY A 244 46.43 -31.68 -21.04
N LYS A 245 47.65 -31.14 -21.08
CA LYS A 245 48.91 -31.90 -20.86
C LYS A 245 49.44 -31.81 -19.42
N MET A 246 48.75 -31.10 -18.53
CA MET A 246 49.19 -30.85 -17.14
C MET A 246 48.41 -31.70 -16.13
N LYS A 247 49.00 -31.96 -14.96
CA LYS A 247 48.34 -32.68 -13.85
C LYS A 247 47.15 -31.88 -13.29
N PRO A 248 46.12 -32.53 -12.70
CA PRO A 248 44.87 -31.86 -12.30
C PRO A 248 45.08 -30.60 -11.44
N ASP A 249 45.83 -30.72 -10.35
CA ASP A 249 46.06 -29.62 -9.39
C ASP A 249 46.80 -28.45 -10.03
N GLN A 250 47.76 -28.74 -10.92
CA GLN A 250 48.50 -27.72 -11.68
C GLN A 250 47.62 -27.03 -12.74
N ARG A 251 46.66 -27.77 -13.31
CA ARG A 251 45.71 -27.24 -14.31
C ARG A 251 44.73 -26.25 -13.67
N GLU A 252 44.30 -26.49 -12.43
CA GLU A 252 43.38 -25.60 -11.74
C GLU A 252 44.05 -24.29 -11.30
N VAL A 253 45.23 -24.35 -10.70
CA VAL A 253 46.01 -23.15 -10.33
C VAL A 253 46.29 -22.30 -11.57
N LYS A 254 46.80 -22.91 -12.65
CA LYS A 254 47.15 -22.19 -13.88
C LYS A 254 45.93 -21.63 -14.62
N LYS A 255 44.75 -22.24 -14.45
CA LYS A 255 43.48 -21.65 -14.94
C LYS A 255 43.13 -20.39 -14.15
N ARG A 256 43.25 -20.40 -12.82
CA ARG A 256 43.00 -19.22 -11.97
C ARG A 256 43.99 -18.08 -12.25
N GLU A 257 45.25 -18.39 -12.55
CA GLU A 257 46.25 -17.40 -13.01
C GLU A 257 45.84 -16.77 -14.35
N LEU A 258 45.37 -17.56 -15.32
CA LEU A 258 44.91 -17.04 -16.61
C LEU A 258 43.64 -16.18 -16.47
N ASP A 259 42.69 -16.59 -15.64
CA ASP A 259 41.46 -15.82 -15.36
C ASP A 259 41.77 -14.46 -14.65
N LEU A 260 42.84 -14.40 -13.86
CA LEU A 260 43.36 -13.17 -13.25
C LEU A 260 44.00 -12.25 -14.31
N VAL A 261 44.88 -12.77 -15.16
CA VAL A 261 45.53 -11.99 -16.23
C VAL A 261 44.52 -11.46 -17.25
N GLU A 262 43.48 -12.24 -17.60
CA GLU A 262 42.39 -11.75 -18.46
C GLU A 262 41.62 -10.60 -17.79
N ARG A 263 41.36 -10.69 -16.48
CA ARG A 263 40.73 -9.60 -15.71
C ARG A 263 41.61 -8.35 -15.64
N GLU A 264 42.90 -8.48 -15.31
CA GLU A 264 43.85 -7.36 -15.30
C GLU A 264 43.93 -6.65 -16.65
N ALA A 265 43.97 -7.41 -17.75
CA ALA A 265 43.95 -6.86 -19.10
C ALA A 265 42.64 -6.08 -19.39
N THR A 266 41.48 -6.59 -18.96
CA THR A 266 40.20 -5.86 -19.13
C THR A 266 40.10 -4.59 -18.28
N PHE A 267 40.69 -4.58 -17.09
CA PHE A 267 40.77 -3.38 -16.25
C PHE A 267 41.68 -2.33 -16.88
N LYS A 268 42.87 -2.74 -17.34
CA LYS A 268 43.82 -1.83 -18.00
C LYS A 268 43.26 -1.23 -19.29
N ALA A 269 42.54 -2.02 -20.09
CA ALA A 269 41.83 -1.52 -21.27
C ALA A 269 40.68 -0.54 -20.91
N LYS A 270 40.04 -0.67 -19.74
CA LYS A 270 39.09 0.33 -19.24
C LYS A 270 39.79 1.61 -18.78
N GLU A 271 40.91 1.51 -18.07
CA GLU A 271 41.73 2.67 -17.68
C GLU A 271 42.23 3.45 -18.90
N GLU A 272 42.82 2.77 -19.88
CA GLU A 272 43.32 3.39 -21.12
C GLU A 272 42.16 4.05 -21.89
N ARG A 273 40.97 3.44 -21.91
CA ARG A 273 39.77 4.04 -22.53
C ARG A 273 39.30 5.30 -21.78
N LEU A 274 39.30 5.29 -20.44
CA LEU A 274 39.00 6.46 -19.60
C LEU A 274 40.03 7.57 -19.78
N ALA A 275 41.32 7.23 -19.84
CA ALA A 275 42.41 8.18 -20.08
C ALA A 275 42.41 8.75 -21.51
N SER A 276 41.86 8.02 -22.49
CA SER A 276 41.75 8.46 -23.89
C SER A 276 40.56 9.38 -24.18
N MET A 277 39.65 9.61 -23.21
CA MET A 277 38.53 10.54 -23.40
C MET A 277 39.06 11.98 -23.50
N PRO A 278 38.82 12.69 -24.62
CA PRO A 278 39.34 14.05 -24.79
C PRO A 278 38.63 15.01 -23.83
N ALA A 279 39.41 15.70 -22.99
CA ALA A 279 38.93 16.81 -22.18
C ALA A 279 38.73 18.06 -23.05
N GLY A 280 37.63 18.09 -23.82
CA GLY A 280 37.32 19.21 -24.72
C GLY A 280 35.87 19.21 -25.19
N GLU A 281 35.22 20.37 -24.99
CA GLU A 281 33.90 20.79 -25.47
C GLU A 281 32.64 20.15 -24.82
N GLY A 282 31.85 21.01 -24.16
CA GLY A 282 30.40 20.98 -24.38
C GLY A 282 29.51 20.27 -23.37
N GLY A 283 29.92 20.09 -22.12
CA GLY A 283 29.00 19.66 -21.07
C GLY A 283 29.69 19.32 -19.76
N ALA A 284 29.37 20.04 -18.68
CA ALA A 284 29.61 19.48 -17.36
C ALA A 284 28.83 18.15 -17.27
N PRO A 285 29.44 17.04 -16.84
CA PRO A 285 28.67 15.86 -16.50
C PRO A 285 27.60 16.29 -15.52
N SER A 286 26.33 15.99 -15.81
CA SER A 286 25.21 16.37 -14.94
C SER A 286 25.58 16.05 -13.49
N GLU A 287 25.28 16.95 -12.57
CA GLU A 287 25.65 16.83 -11.16
C GLU A 287 25.16 15.49 -10.57
N GLU A 288 24.00 15.02 -11.04
CA GLU A 288 23.44 13.68 -10.88
C GLU A 288 24.37 12.53 -11.32
N LEU A 289 25.05 12.65 -12.46
CA LEU A 289 25.97 11.63 -12.97
C LEU A 289 27.25 11.56 -12.13
N LYS A 290 27.78 12.71 -11.68
CA LYS A 290 28.90 12.73 -10.72
C LYS A 290 28.49 12.12 -9.40
N ARG A 291 27.32 12.50 -8.87
CA ARG A 291 26.79 11.97 -7.62
C ARG A 291 26.61 10.45 -7.69
N ARG A 292 26.10 9.92 -8.80
CA ARG A 292 26.00 8.47 -9.04
C ARG A 292 27.36 7.78 -9.07
N PHE A 293 28.37 8.35 -9.73
CA PHE A 293 29.71 7.78 -9.68
C PHE A 293 30.34 7.85 -8.28
N GLU A 294 30.12 8.91 -7.52
CA GLU A 294 30.55 9.00 -6.11
C GLU A 294 29.81 8.02 -5.20
N GLU A 295 28.53 7.74 -5.49
CA GLU A 295 27.68 6.80 -4.77
C GLU A 295 28.05 5.34 -5.12
N GLU A 296 28.27 5.00 -6.40
CA GLU A 296 28.85 3.72 -6.85
C GLU A 296 30.27 3.48 -6.28
N LEU A 297 31.11 4.51 -6.21
CA LEU A 297 32.45 4.41 -5.61
C LEU A 297 32.38 4.21 -4.09
N ARG A 298 31.39 4.82 -3.41
CA ARG A 298 31.16 4.61 -1.97
C ARG A 298 30.62 3.20 -1.69
N GLU A 299 29.60 2.77 -2.43
CA GLU A 299 29.04 1.42 -2.33
C GLU A 299 30.15 0.38 -2.58
N MET A 300 30.94 0.54 -3.65
CA MET A 300 32.07 -0.35 -3.93
C MET A 300 33.14 -0.34 -2.82
N ALA A 301 33.41 0.82 -2.18
CA ALA A 301 34.34 0.91 -1.05
C ALA A 301 33.81 0.20 0.22
N GLU A 302 32.52 0.34 0.52
CA GLU A 302 31.85 -0.40 1.60
C GLU A 302 31.87 -1.92 1.32
N ASP A 303 31.64 -2.31 0.07
CA ASP A 303 31.68 -3.70 -0.41
C ASP A 303 33.10 -4.30 -0.34
N TYR A 304 34.16 -3.48 -0.47
CA TYR A 304 35.54 -3.90 -0.24
C TYR A 304 35.88 -4.00 1.26
N LEU A 305 35.43 -3.06 2.08
CA LEU A 305 35.59 -3.10 3.55
C LEU A 305 34.91 -4.34 4.16
N ALA A 306 33.69 -4.65 3.73
CA ALA A 306 32.96 -5.85 4.17
C ALA A 306 33.72 -7.14 3.83
N LYS A 307 34.29 -7.24 2.62
CA LYS A 307 35.13 -8.37 2.21
C LYS A 307 36.44 -8.43 2.99
N GLU A 308 37.06 -7.29 3.31
CA GLU A 308 38.26 -7.25 4.14
C GLU A 308 37.97 -7.74 5.57
N GLU A 309 36.82 -7.37 6.15
CA GLU A 309 36.36 -7.95 7.42
C GLU A 309 36.08 -9.45 7.34
N GLU A 310 35.45 -9.92 6.27
CA GLU A 310 35.19 -11.36 6.06
C GLU A 310 36.50 -12.14 5.98
N PHE A 311 37.49 -11.63 5.23
CA PHE A 311 38.82 -12.23 5.16
C PHE A 311 39.53 -12.21 6.52
N LYS A 312 39.46 -11.11 7.30
CA LYS A 312 40.00 -11.06 8.67
C LYS A 312 39.36 -12.11 9.57
N LYS A 313 38.02 -12.24 9.56
CA LYS A 313 37.28 -13.26 10.33
C LYS A 313 37.70 -14.68 9.91
N ARG A 314 37.88 -14.92 8.60
CA ARG A 314 38.32 -16.22 8.04
C ARG A 314 39.77 -16.55 8.38
N ILE A 315 40.69 -15.58 8.38
CA ILE A 315 42.08 -15.75 8.82
C ILE A 315 42.10 -16.17 10.29
N ILE A 316 41.38 -15.46 11.16
CA ILE A 316 41.29 -15.80 12.59
C ILE A 316 40.77 -17.23 12.80
N GLY A 317 39.72 -17.64 12.07
CA GLY A 317 39.21 -19.01 12.14
C GLY A 317 40.25 -20.07 11.71
N LEU A 318 40.93 -19.85 10.59
CA LEU A 318 41.99 -20.76 10.10
C LEU A 318 43.20 -20.82 11.05
N GLU A 319 43.57 -19.69 11.67
CA GLU A 319 44.64 -19.66 12.67
C GLU A 319 44.27 -20.46 13.93
N GLN A 320 43.00 -20.41 14.37
CA GLN A 320 42.48 -21.23 15.47
C GLN A 320 42.50 -22.73 15.13
N GLU A 321 42.07 -23.12 13.92
CA GLU A 321 42.14 -24.51 13.46
C GLU A 321 43.59 -25.02 13.38
N VAL A 322 44.49 -24.24 12.77
CA VAL A 322 45.93 -24.56 12.72
C VAL A 322 46.53 -24.63 14.13
N GLY A 323 46.10 -23.77 15.04
CA GLY A 323 46.46 -23.82 16.46
C GLY A 323 46.04 -25.12 17.13
N LYS A 324 44.78 -25.55 16.92
CA LYS A 324 44.23 -26.81 17.42
C LYS A 324 45.03 -28.01 16.89
N TYR A 325 45.25 -28.12 15.58
CA TYR A 325 46.03 -29.22 15.01
C TYR A 325 47.48 -29.25 15.50
N LYS A 326 48.12 -28.09 15.71
CA LYS A 326 49.47 -28.00 16.33
C LYS A 326 49.48 -28.48 17.78
N ILE A 327 48.40 -28.28 18.54
CA ILE A 327 48.27 -28.79 19.92
C ILE A 327 48.04 -30.30 19.89
N GLU A 328 47.12 -30.79 19.04
CA GLU A 328 46.85 -32.23 18.87
C GLU A 328 48.10 -33.01 18.47
N ASP A 329 48.92 -32.48 17.56
CA ASP A 329 50.13 -33.16 17.12
C ASP A 329 51.24 -33.15 18.19
N LYS A 330 51.36 -32.07 18.98
CA LYS A 330 52.23 -32.04 20.18
C LYS A 330 51.78 -33.08 21.20
N VAL A 331 50.49 -33.15 21.52
CA VAL A 331 49.93 -34.14 22.45
C VAL A 331 50.17 -35.56 21.93
N ARG A 332 50.02 -35.80 20.62
CA ARG A 332 50.30 -37.09 19.97
C ARG A 332 51.79 -37.47 20.02
N ALA A 333 52.70 -36.51 19.81
CA ALA A 333 54.13 -36.73 19.90
C ALA A 333 54.58 -37.02 21.35
N GLU A 334 54.03 -36.29 22.32
CA GLU A 334 54.28 -36.52 23.74
C GLU A 334 53.71 -37.86 24.21
N ALA A 335 52.49 -38.24 23.80
CA ALA A 335 51.90 -39.54 24.12
C ALA A 335 52.79 -40.71 23.67
N LYS A 336 53.34 -40.64 22.45
CA LYS A 336 54.33 -41.60 21.94
C LYS A 336 55.64 -41.60 22.76
N ALA A 337 56.08 -40.44 23.25
CA ALA A 337 57.30 -40.34 24.06
C ALA A 337 57.18 -40.94 25.48
N PHE A 338 55.95 -41.20 25.95
CA PHE A 338 55.66 -41.91 27.21
C PHE A 338 55.24 -43.37 27.02
N GLU A 339 55.08 -43.82 25.79
CA GLU A 339 54.73 -45.21 25.46
C GLU A 339 55.89 -46.16 25.85
N GLY A 340 55.58 -47.18 26.66
CA GLY A 340 56.57 -48.15 27.17
C GLY A 340 57.40 -47.70 28.39
N LYS A 341 57.20 -46.49 28.93
CA LYS A 341 57.92 -46.01 30.13
C LYS A 341 57.32 -46.50 31.46
N PRO A 342 58.12 -46.64 32.54
CA PRO A 342 57.62 -47.02 33.85
C PRO A 342 56.71 -45.94 34.45
N LYS A 343 55.64 -46.36 35.14
CA LYS A 343 54.59 -45.46 35.69
C LYS A 343 55.14 -44.31 36.55
N SER A 344 56.23 -44.53 37.30
CA SER A 344 56.84 -43.50 38.16
C SER A 344 57.45 -42.34 37.37
N GLU A 345 58.08 -42.61 36.22
CA GLU A 345 58.66 -41.58 35.36
C GLU A 345 57.56 -40.76 34.66
N VAL A 346 56.51 -41.45 34.19
CA VAL A 346 55.31 -40.83 33.60
C VAL A 346 54.60 -39.93 34.61
N GLN A 347 54.40 -40.40 35.85
CA GLN A 347 53.76 -39.62 36.91
C GLN A 347 54.59 -38.39 37.32
N ALA A 348 55.92 -38.53 37.42
CA ALA A 348 56.80 -37.39 37.69
C ALA A 348 56.79 -36.35 36.56
N ALA A 349 56.64 -36.77 35.30
CA ALA A 349 56.49 -35.87 34.16
C ALA A 349 55.15 -35.12 34.18
N PHE A 350 54.05 -35.82 34.50
CA PHE A 350 52.73 -35.18 34.66
C PHE A 350 52.72 -34.13 35.77
N SER A 351 53.25 -34.42 36.97
CA SER A 351 53.28 -33.43 38.06
C SER A 351 54.15 -32.19 37.77
N ARG A 352 55.22 -32.33 36.98
CA ARG A 352 55.99 -31.17 36.49
C ARG A 352 55.17 -30.33 35.51
N LYS A 353 54.42 -30.98 34.61
CA LYS A 353 53.60 -30.31 33.61
C LYS A 353 52.37 -29.63 34.22
N GLU A 354 51.78 -30.24 35.23
CA GLU A 354 50.73 -29.67 36.08
C GLU A 354 51.20 -28.36 36.73
N GLN A 355 52.39 -28.36 37.35
CA GLN A 355 52.99 -27.14 37.90
C GLN A 355 53.28 -26.07 36.83
N GLU A 356 53.73 -26.47 35.63
CA GLU A 356 53.95 -25.56 34.51
C GLU A 356 52.64 -24.93 33.98
N VAL A 357 51.57 -25.72 33.91
CA VAL A 357 50.23 -25.25 33.52
C VAL A 357 49.66 -24.29 34.56
N LEU A 358 49.71 -24.63 35.85
CA LEU A 358 49.28 -23.74 36.94
C LEU A 358 50.06 -22.41 36.97
N HIS A 359 51.36 -22.45 36.66
CA HIS A 359 52.17 -21.23 36.53
C HIS A 359 51.73 -20.39 35.32
N LYS A 360 51.45 -21.02 34.17
CA LYS A 360 50.97 -20.33 32.96
C LYS A 360 49.56 -19.74 33.15
N GLU A 361 48.66 -20.46 33.80
CA GLU A 361 47.31 -20.00 34.17
C GLU A 361 47.39 -18.73 35.03
N LYS A 362 48.23 -18.73 36.07
CA LYS A 362 48.49 -17.54 36.89
C LYS A 362 49.04 -16.36 36.07
N MET A 363 49.93 -16.62 35.11
CA MET A 363 50.48 -15.58 34.22
C MET A 363 49.45 -15.01 33.24
N VAL A 364 48.51 -15.84 32.75
CA VAL A 364 47.38 -15.39 31.92
C VAL A 364 46.44 -14.49 32.73
N LEU A 365 46.06 -14.93 33.93
CA LEU A 365 45.15 -14.17 34.79
C LEU A 365 45.70 -12.79 35.21
N MET A 366 47.03 -12.68 35.42
CA MET A 366 47.70 -11.39 35.63
C MET A 366 47.62 -10.48 34.39
N ARG A 367 47.74 -11.03 33.18
CA ARG A 367 47.62 -10.28 31.92
C ARG A 367 46.18 -9.85 31.61
N GLU A 368 45.20 -10.67 31.97
CA GLU A 368 43.78 -10.32 31.86
C GLU A 368 43.44 -9.11 32.75
N GLN A 369 43.96 -9.08 33.98
CA GLN A 369 43.82 -7.92 34.87
C GLN A 369 44.51 -6.66 34.32
N GLU A 370 45.69 -6.80 33.70
CA GLU A 370 46.40 -5.70 33.05
C GLU A 370 45.64 -5.17 31.82
N LEU A 371 45.06 -6.06 31.00
CA LEU A 371 44.20 -5.69 29.87
C LEU A 371 42.92 -4.97 30.31
N GLN A 372 42.25 -5.45 31.36
CA GLN A 372 41.06 -4.79 31.93
C GLN A 372 41.38 -3.37 32.41
N ARG A 373 42.55 -3.18 33.05
CA ARG A 373 43.02 -1.85 33.45
C ARG A 373 43.28 -0.94 32.24
N LEU A 374 43.98 -1.43 31.22
CA LEU A 374 44.26 -0.67 30.01
C LEU A 374 42.98 -0.29 29.23
N GLN A 375 41.96 -1.16 29.25
CA GLN A 375 40.64 -0.86 28.68
C GLN A 375 39.93 0.26 29.46
N ALA A 376 39.97 0.24 30.79
CA ALA A 376 39.42 1.32 31.61
C ALA A 376 40.15 2.66 31.37
N ASP A 377 41.48 2.65 31.30
CA ASP A 377 42.28 3.85 31.00
C ASP A 377 41.98 4.39 29.58
N LEU A 378 41.77 3.52 28.59
CA LEU A 378 41.32 3.91 27.23
C LEU A 378 39.95 4.58 27.25
N GLN A 379 38.97 3.99 27.94
CA GLN A 379 37.62 4.55 28.03
C GLN A 379 37.61 5.95 28.68
N VAL A 380 38.43 6.17 29.72
CA VAL A 380 38.63 7.50 30.31
C VAL A 380 39.22 8.50 29.31
N LYS A 381 40.18 8.07 28.47
CA LYS A 381 40.77 8.92 27.42
C LYS A 381 39.78 9.24 26.30
N GLU A 382 38.92 8.30 25.91
CA GLU A 382 37.85 8.55 24.94
C GLU A 382 36.83 9.58 25.45
N ASP A 383 36.45 9.51 26.73
CA ASP A 383 35.54 10.48 27.33
C ASP A 383 36.20 11.85 27.58
N GLU A 384 37.51 11.93 27.83
CA GLU A 384 38.27 13.19 27.77
C GLU A 384 38.23 13.81 26.37
N ILE A 385 38.43 13.00 25.31
CA ILE A 385 38.37 13.47 23.92
C ILE A 385 36.97 13.98 23.56
N LYS A 386 35.89 13.27 23.96
CA LYS A 386 34.50 13.74 23.74
C LYS A 386 34.25 15.11 24.38
N LYS A 387 34.66 15.30 25.64
CA LYS A 387 34.50 16.56 26.38
C LYS A 387 35.21 17.75 25.73
N VAL A 388 36.27 17.51 24.95
CA VAL A 388 36.94 18.56 24.15
C VAL A 388 36.26 18.73 22.79
N LYS A 389 35.80 17.64 22.18
CA LYS A 389 35.21 17.65 20.84
C LYS A 389 33.85 18.36 20.78
N GLU A 390 32.97 18.15 21.76
CA GLU A 390 31.62 18.75 21.79
C GLU A 390 31.64 20.30 21.82
N PRO A 391 32.44 20.97 22.69
CA PRO A 391 32.63 22.42 22.61
C PRO A 391 33.29 22.90 21.32
N LEU A 392 34.16 22.08 20.72
CA LEU A 392 34.83 22.42 19.46
C LEU A 392 33.83 22.42 18.30
N THR A 393 32.98 21.40 18.19
CA THR A 393 31.93 21.35 17.16
C THR A 393 30.92 22.48 17.32
N TYR A 394 30.53 22.83 18.56
CA TYR A 394 29.69 24.00 18.80
C TYR A 394 30.37 25.31 18.39
N LYS A 395 31.69 25.44 18.61
CA LYS A 395 32.49 26.59 18.17
C LYS A 395 32.62 26.68 16.65
N GLU A 396 32.80 25.54 15.98
CA GLU A 396 32.84 25.44 14.52
C GLU A 396 31.49 25.86 13.92
N GLU A 397 30.37 25.35 14.44
CA GLU A 397 29.03 25.79 14.02
C GLU A 397 28.73 27.27 14.33
N GLU A 398 29.28 27.82 15.41
CA GLU A 398 29.15 29.25 15.75
C GLU A 398 29.94 30.12 14.76
N LEU A 399 31.14 29.68 14.37
CA LEU A 399 31.97 30.36 13.36
C LEU A 399 31.32 30.28 11.97
N LEU A 400 30.83 29.10 11.58
CA LEU A 400 30.19 28.88 10.28
C LEU A 400 28.94 29.75 10.13
N ARG A 401 28.10 29.86 11.18
CA ARG A 401 26.98 30.82 11.23
C ARG A 401 27.41 32.29 11.14
N ARG A 402 28.56 32.66 11.69
CA ARG A 402 29.11 34.04 11.58
C ARG A 402 29.68 34.32 10.19
N GLU A 403 30.28 33.33 9.55
CA GLU A 403 30.76 33.41 8.16
C GLU A 403 29.57 33.52 7.19
N GLU A 404 28.52 32.73 7.38
CA GLU A 404 27.26 32.85 6.63
C GLU A 404 26.62 34.23 6.78
N ASP A 405 26.54 34.76 8.01
CA ASP A 405 25.95 36.08 8.29
C ASP A 405 26.82 37.24 7.75
N LEU A 406 28.16 37.10 7.74
CA LEU A 406 29.08 38.02 7.07
C LEU A 406 28.92 37.97 5.54
N MET A 407 28.90 36.77 4.95
CA MET A 407 28.69 36.56 3.51
C MET A 407 27.32 37.06 3.06
N TYR A 408 26.29 36.94 3.90
CA TYR A 408 24.97 37.51 3.65
C TYR A 408 25.01 39.05 3.66
N ARG A 409 25.63 39.67 4.68
CA ARG A 409 25.79 41.13 4.75
C ARG A 409 26.61 41.68 3.58
N GLU A 410 27.67 40.99 3.18
CA GLU A 410 28.47 41.37 2.01
C GLU A 410 27.65 41.27 0.71
N LYS A 411 26.90 40.18 0.51
CA LYS A 411 25.98 40.05 -0.63
C LYS A 411 24.89 41.12 -0.65
N VAL A 412 24.32 41.47 0.50
CA VAL A 412 23.32 42.55 0.61
C VAL A 412 23.94 43.90 0.27
N LEU A 413 25.11 44.24 0.81
CA LEU A 413 25.82 45.48 0.48
C LEU A 413 26.24 45.55 -0.99
N GLN A 414 26.72 44.45 -1.58
CA GLN A 414 27.03 44.36 -3.01
C GLN A 414 25.76 44.52 -3.86
N ALA A 415 24.63 43.93 -3.45
CA ALA A 415 23.34 44.06 -4.13
C ALA A 415 22.77 45.49 -4.02
N GLU A 416 22.88 46.15 -2.86
CA GLU A 416 22.49 47.55 -2.70
C GLU A 416 23.37 48.48 -3.54
N HIS A 417 24.69 48.31 -3.52
CA HIS A 417 25.62 49.10 -4.33
C HIS A 417 25.38 48.89 -5.83
N ARG A 418 25.04 47.66 -6.24
CA ARG A 418 24.66 47.33 -7.61
C ARG A 418 23.30 47.93 -8.00
N LYS A 419 22.29 47.85 -7.13
CA LYS A 419 20.97 48.50 -7.32
C LYS A 419 21.12 50.02 -7.45
N VAL A 420 22.00 50.66 -6.68
CA VAL A 420 22.27 52.11 -6.78
C VAL A 420 22.94 52.47 -8.11
N GLU A 421 23.89 51.68 -8.60
CA GLU A 421 24.51 51.90 -9.91
C GLU A 421 23.56 51.60 -11.09
N GLU A 422 22.78 50.53 -11.02
CA GLU A 422 21.79 50.17 -12.04
C GLU A 422 20.62 51.18 -12.08
N ALA A 423 20.17 51.70 -10.94
CA ALA A 423 19.17 52.78 -10.86
C ALA A 423 19.68 54.11 -11.44
N LYS A 424 20.96 54.46 -11.24
CA LYS A 424 21.60 55.61 -11.92
C LYS A 424 21.70 55.40 -13.43
N ALA A 425 21.89 54.16 -13.88
CA ALA A 425 22.14 53.84 -15.29
C ALA A 425 20.86 53.71 -16.14
N GLN A 426 19.73 53.29 -15.56
CA GLN A 426 18.53 52.93 -16.34
C GLN A 426 17.27 53.75 -16.07
N GLY A 427 17.23 54.63 -15.06
CA GLY A 427 16.18 55.64 -14.91
C GLY A 427 14.74 55.11 -14.71
N GLY A 428 14.60 53.90 -14.17
CA GLY A 428 13.31 53.31 -13.76
C GLY A 428 13.07 53.40 -12.25
N SER A 429 11.83 53.22 -11.79
CA SER A 429 11.52 53.22 -10.36
C SER A 429 11.99 51.92 -9.68
N VAL A 430 12.38 52.04 -8.41
CA VAL A 430 12.94 50.93 -7.60
C VAL A 430 11.94 49.77 -7.42
N GLU A 431 10.63 50.07 -7.46
CA GLU A 431 9.54 49.13 -7.17
C GLU A 431 9.35 48.07 -8.27
N GLU A 432 9.53 48.41 -9.54
CA GLU A 432 9.41 47.42 -10.64
C GLU A 432 10.53 46.38 -10.62
N LEU A 433 11.75 46.80 -10.25
CA LEU A 433 12.89 45.91 -10.12
C LEU A 433 12.72 44.95 -8.95
N ASP A 434 12.18 45.43 -7.82
CA ASP A 434 11.91 44.59 -6.65
C ASP A 434 10.80 43.56 -6.93
N LEU A 435 9.73 43.94 -7.64
CA LEU A 435 8.67 43.02 -8.06
C LEU A 435 9.16 41.93 -9.01
N LYS A 436 10.05 42.27 -9.97
CA LYS A 436 10.67 41.28 -10.87
C LYS A 436 11.57 40.31 -10.11
N SER A 437 12.38 40.81 -9.17
CA SER A 437 13.23 40.00 -8.29
C SER A 437 12.42 39.00 -7.45
N ARG A 438 11.34 39.46 -6.80
CA ARG A 438 10.45 38.59 -6.01
C ARG A 438 9.75 37.52 -6.87
N LEU A 439 9.37 37.84 -8.10
CA LEU A 439 8.78 36.87 -9.03
C LEU A 439 9.78 35.78 -9.44
N GLU A 440 11.06 36.11 -9.55
CA GLU A 440 12.13 35.15 -9.88
C GLU A 440 12.47 34.25 -8.68
N GLU A 441 12.52 34.83 -7.48
CA GLU A 441 12.70 34.11 -6.21
C GLU A 441 11.52 33.16 -5.87
N LEU A 442 10.27 33.58 -6.14
CA LEU A 442 9.10 32.71 -5.99
C LEU A 442 9.14 31.55 -7.00
N LYS A 443 9.55 31.80 -8.25
CA LYS A 443 9.71 30.74 -9.26
C LYS A 443 10.77 29.72 -8.87
N SER A 444 11.95 30.16 -8.42
CA SER A 444 13.00 29.24 -7.97
C SER A 444 12.57 28.44 -6.74
N THR A 445 11.84 29.08 -5.80
CA THR A 445 11.25 28.39 -4.65
C THR A 445 10.24 27.32 -5.07
N ILE A 446 9.37 27.60 -6.04
CA ILE A 446 8.41 26.63 -6.59
C ILE A 446 9.16 25.46 -7.24
N THR A 447 10.16 25.71 -8.10
CA THR A 447 10.91 24.61 -8.75
C THR A 447 11.62 23.70 -7.74
N THR A 448 12.24 24.28 -6.71
CA THR A 448 12.88 23.50 -5.63
C THR A 448 11.84 22.68 -4.86
N LYS A 449 10.64 23.23 -4.60
CA LYS A 449 9.56 22.49 -3.94
C LYS A 449 8.96 21.38 -4.82
N GLU A 450 8.83 21.60 -6.13
CA GLU A 450 8.43 20.55 -7.08
C GLU A 450 9.48 19.42 -7.18
N GLU A 451 10.76 19.72 -7.01
CA GLU A 451 11.84 18.72 -6.96
C GLU A 451 11.88 17.99 -5.61
N GLU A 452 11.67 18.68 -4.49
CA GLU A 452 11.46 18.06 -3.17
C GLU A 452 10.25 17.11 -3.17
N VAL A 453 9.13 17.50 -3.81
CA VAL A 453 7.94 16.64 -3.91
C VAL A 453 8.25 15.43 -4.78
N ARG A 454 8.82 15.60 -5.98
CA ARG A 454 9.16 14.48 -6.88
C ARG A 454 10.20 13.52 -6.27
N THR A 455 11.14 14.01 -5.47
CA THR A 455 12.10 13.13 -4.76
C THR A 455 11.45 12.39 -3.60
N LYS A 456 10.58 13.04 -2.82
CA LYS A 456 9.76 12.38 -1.78
C LYS A 456 8.81 11.34 -2.37
N GLU A 457 8.15 11.63 -3.49
CA GLU A 457 7.27 10.68 -4.21
C GLU A 457 8.03 9.42 -4.65
N ARG A 458 9.22 9.57 -5.27
CA ARG A 458 10.07 8.42 -5.63
C ARG A 458 10.51 7.63 -4.41
N TYR A 459 10.94 8.31 -3.34
CA TYR A 459 11.35 7.64 -2.09
C TYR A 459 10.18 6.86 -1.46
N LEU A 460 8.98 7.45 -1.44
CA LEU A 460 7.76 6.79 -0.96
C LEU A 460 7.39 5.60 -1.85
N GLN A 461 7.46 5.73 -3.19
CA GLN A 461 7.23 4.61 -4.11
C GLN A 461 8.22 3.46 -3.89
N GLN A 462 9.51 3.78 -3.75
CA GLN A 462 10.54 2.77 -3.47
C GLN A 462 10.33 2.10 -2.11
N LYS A 463 10.02 2.86 -1.06
CA LYS A 463 9.73 2.32 0.27
C LYS A 463 8.44 1.53 0.34
N MET A 464 7.41 1.92 -0.42
CA MET A 464 6.19 1.13 -0.55
C MET A 464 6.49 -0.21 -1.22
N GLU A 465 7.24 -0.25 -2.33
CA GLU A 465 7.60 -1.53 -2.98
C GLU A 465 8.51 -2.40 -2.12
N GLU A 466 9.46 -1.82 -1.36
CA GLU A 466 10.29 -2.53 -0.37
C GLU A 466 9.44 -3.19 0.74
N LEU A 467 8.51 -2.44 1.33
CA LEU A 467 7.56 -2.97 2.30
C LEU A 467 6.67 -4.05 1.67
N ARG A 468 6.24 -3.87 0.43
CA ARG A 468 5.37 -4.81 -0.28
C ARG A 468 6.07 -6.12 -0.60
N LEU A 469 7.33 -6.09 -1.05
CA LEU A 469 8.16 -7.28 -1.26
C LEU A 469 8.36 -8.05 0.06
N ARG A 470 8.52 -7.32 1.17
CA ARG A 470 8.58 -7.92 2.51
C ARG A 470 7.25 -8.55 2.93
N GLU A 471 6.12 -7.91 2.66
CA GLU A 471 4.79 -8.49 2.89
C GLU A 471 4.53 -9.74 2.04
N GLN A 472 4.92 -9.74 0.76
CA GLN A 472 4.87 -10.94 -0.10
C GLN A 472 5.70 -12.09 0.45
N GLY A 473 6.90 -11.80 0.97
CA GLY A 473 7.76 -12.78 1.64
C GLY A 473 7.07 -13.38 2.87
N LEU A 474 6.57 -12.53 3.77
CA LEU A 474 5.83 -12.95 4.97
C LEU A 474 4.57 -13.77 4.63
N ILE A 475 3.80 -13.38 3.61
CA ILE A 475 2.62 -14.14 3.15
C ILE A 475 3.03 -15.51 2.60
N SER A 476 4.16 -15.60 1.89
CA SER A 476 4.67 -16.87 1.38
C SER A 476 5.10 -17.80 2.52
N GLU A 477 5.81 -17.28 3.52
CA GLU A 477 6.16 -18.01 4.76
C GLU A 477 4.91 -18.47 5.53
N ASP A 478 3.89 -17.62 5.63
CA ASP A 478 2.61 -17.93 6.30
C ASP A 478 1.82 -19.04 5.57
N ILE A 479 1.87 -19.06 4.23
CA ILE A 479 1.30 -20.12 3.40
C ILE A 479 2.06 -21.45 3.61
N GLU A 480 3.40 -21.42 3.58
CA GLU A 480 4.23 -22.61 3.84
C GLU A 480 4.01 -23.16 5.25
N ALA A 481 3.89 -22.30 6.26
CA ALA A 481 3.57 -22.69 7.63
C ALA A 481 2.20 -23.39 7.73
N ARG A 482 1.23 -22.98 6.89
CA ARG A 482 -0.12 -23.58 6.81
C ARG A 482 -0.27 -24.72 5.80
N ASP A 483 0.77 -25.13 5.06
CA ASP A 483 0.68 -26.31 4.17
C ASP A 483 0.24 -27.56 4.97
N LYS A 484 0.72 -27.73 6.21
CA LYS A 484 0.29 -28.84 7.08
C LYS A 484 -1.23 -28.91 7.27
N ASP A 485 -1.90 -27.77 7.39
CA ASP A 485 -3.36 -27.70 7.50
C ASP A 485 -4.03 -28.07 6.16
N LEU A 486 -3.47 -27.61 5.03
CA LEU A 486 -3.93 -28.02 3.71
C LEU A 486 -3.76 -29.53 3.48
N GLN A 487 -2.66 -30.14 3.93
CA GLN A 487 -2.45 -31.59 3.86
C GLN A 487 -3.49 -32.36 4.70
N VAL A 488 -3.96 -31.80 5.82
CA VAL A 488 -5.07 -32.39 6.61
C VAL A 488 -6.40 -32.26 5.86
N GLU A 489 -6.71 -31.09 5.31
CA GLU A 489 -7.91 -30.84 4.49
C GLU A 489 -7.97 -31.77 3.26
N VAL A 490 -6.85 -31.96 2.57
CA VAL A 490 -6.73 -32.90 1.44
C VAL A 490 -6.91 -34.35 1.90
N LYS A 491 -6.34 -34.77 3.04
CA LYS A 491 -6.56 -36.13 3.58
C LYS A 491 -8.02 -36.38 3.97
N GLN A 492 -8.71 -35.38 4.50
CA GLN A 492 -10.12 -35.45 4.88
C GLN A 492 -11.08 -35.22 3.70
N GLN A 493 -10.56 -34.78 2.53
CA GLN A 493 -11.35 -34.30 1.38
C GLN A 493 -12.39 -33.24 1.80
N LYS A 494 -12.03 -32.35 2.74
CA LYS A 494 -12.86 -31.25 3.25
C LYS A 494 -12.06 -29.96 3.35
N VAL A 495 -12.65 -28.82 2.96
CA VAL A 495 -12.08 -27.48 3.14
C VAL A 495 -12.71 -26.76 4.33
N LYS A 496 -11.91 -26.06 5.14
CA LYS A 496 -12.46 -25.21 6.22
C LYS A 496 -13.06 -23.91 5.69
N MET A 497 -14.13 -23.46 6.33
CA MET A 497 -14.84 -22.20 6.14
C MET A 497 -14.09 -20.98 6.67
N GLY A 498 -13.21 -21.15 7.65
CA GLY A 498 -12.52 -20.03 8.33
C GLY A 498 -13.37 -19.39 9.42
N ILE A 499 -14.48 -20.04 9.78
CA ILE A 499 -15.37 -19.66 10.87
C ILE A 499 -15.40 -20.89 11.79
N PRO A 500 -14.60 -20.93 12.89
CA PRO A 500 -14.36 -22.16 13.65
C PRO A 500 -15.64 -22.90 14.07
N ARG A 501 -16.66 -22.17 14.54
CA ARG A 501 -17.95 -22.77 14.94
C ARG A 501 -18.78 -23.30 13.77
N LEU A 502 -18.57 -22.79 12.56
CA LEU A 502 -19.20 -23.31 11.34
C LEU A 502 -18.48 -24.57 10.86
N ASP A 503 -17.14 -24.58 10.98
CA ASP A 503 -16.32 -25.77 10.71
C ASP A 503 -16.67 -26.91 11.69
N ASP A 504 -16.86 -26.62 12.98
CA ASP A 504 -17.38 -27.58 13.96
C ASP A 504 -18.75 -28.13 13.53
N LEU A 505 -19.70 -27.24 13.19
CA LEU A 505 -21.04 -27.59 12.75
C LEU A 505 -21.05 -28.50 11.50
N LEU A 506 -20.07 -28.31 10.60
CA LEU A 506 -19.84 -29.09 9.37
C LEU A 506 -18.93 -30.33 9.59
N PHE A 507 -18.57 -30.68 10.82
CA PHE A 507 -17.58 -31.72 11.14
C PHE A 507 -16.24 -31.55 10.40
N GLY A 508 -15.59 -30.41 10.55
CA GLY A 508 -14.30 -30.08 9.94
C GLY A 508 -14.37 -29.36 8.59
N GLY A 509 -15.57 -28.92 8.16
CA GLY A 509 -15.75 -28.13 6.94
C GLY A 509 -16.45 -28.84 5.78
N ILE A 510 -16.42 -28.22 4.60
CA ILE A 510 -17.21 -28.59 3.41
C ILE A 510 -16.45 -29.60 2.53
N PRO A 511 -17.10 -30.68 2.04
CA PRO A 511 -16.46 -31.64 1.13
C PRO A 511 -15.90 -31.04 -0.17
N PHE A 512 -14.84 -31.65 -0.69
CA PHE A 512 -14.27 -31.31 -2.00
C PHE A 512 -15.29 -31.59 -3.12
N GLY A 513 -15.43 -30.66 -4.07
CA GLY A 513 -16.41 -30.76 -5.16
C GLY A 513 -17.82 -30.26 -4.81
N THR A 514 -18.08 -29.82 -3.57
CA THR A 514 -19.37 -29.25 -3.19
C THR A 514 -19.68 -27.97 -3.94
N ASN A 515 -20.88 -27.91 -4.50
CA ASN A 515 -21.50 -26.70 -5.03
C ASN A 515 -22.68 -26.35 -4.13
N ALA A 516 -22.63 -25.22 -3.42
CA ALA A 516 -23.66 -24.83 -2.48
C ALA A 516 -24.19 -23.41 -2.78
N SER A 517 -25.49 -23.19 -2.65
CA SER A 517 -26.05 -21.85 -2.72
C SER A 517 -25.96 -21.13 -1.38
N VAL A 518 -25.79 -19.81 -1.43
CA VAL A 518 -25.80 -18.92 -0.26
C VAL A 518 -27.02 -18.03 -0.41
N TYR A 519 -28.12 -18.42 0.24
CA TYR A 519 -29.46 -17.88 -0.02
C TYR A 519 -29.98 -17.07 1.15
N GLY A 520 -30.50 -15.88 0.90
CA GLY A 520 -31.16 -15.09 1.93
C GLY A 520 -31.41 -13.65 1.52
N PRO A 521 -32.04 -12.83 2.38
CA PRO A 521 -32.31 -11.43 2.09
C PRO A 521 -31.04 -10.60 1.87
N ALA A 522 -31.21 -9.39 1.33
CA ALA A 522 -30.16 -8.38 1.34
C ALA A 522 -29.77 -8.00 2.78
N TYR A 523 -28.52 -7.56 2.96
CA TYR A 523 -27.99 -7.04 4.24
C TYR A 523 -28.02 -8.03 5.42
N VAL A 524 -27.84 -9.32 5.15
CA VAL A 524 -27.66 -10.36 6.18
C VAL A 524 -26.22 -10.89 6.28
N GLY A 525 -25.27 -10.33 5.53
CA GLY A 525 -23.85 -10.74 5.59
C GLY A 525 -23.55 -12.07 4.89
N LYS A 526 -24.29 -12.39 3.82
CA LYS A 526 -24.00 -13.55 2.93
C LYS A 526 -22.60 -13.38 2.32
N GLU A 527 -22.33 -12.14 1.94
CA GLU A 527 -21.12 -11.62 1.32
C GLU A 527 -19.93 -11.79 2.27
N VAL A 528 -20.13 -11.49 3.56
CA VAL A 528 -19.13 -11.69 4.62
C VAL A 528 -18.78 -13.17 4.78
N LEU A 529 -19.76 -14.08 4.76
CA LEU A 529 -19.50 -15.53 4.81
C LEU A 529 -18.67 -15.99 3.60
N VAL A 530 -19.00 -15.51 2.40
CA VAL A 530 -18.26 -15.84 1.17
C VAL A 530 -16.84 -15.27 1.22
N SER A 531 -16.66 -14.02 1.66
CA SER A 531 -15.35 -13.39 1.80
C SER A 531 -14.46 -14.09 2.83
N LEU A 532 -15.01 -14.51 3.98
CA LEU A 532 -14.29 -15.31 4.97
C LEU A 532 -13.86 -16.68 4.42
N PHE A 533 -14.75 -17.34 3.67
CA PHE A 533 -14.42 -18.60 2.99
C PHE A 533 -13.32 -18.42 1.93
N MET A 534 -13.33 -17.33 1.16
CA MET A 534 -12.26 -17.07 0.17
C MET A 534 -10.93 -16.72 0.87
N ALA A 535 -10.96 -15.88 1.91
CA ALA A 535 -9.79 -15.54 2.72
C ALA A 535 -9.11 -16.77 3.35
N GLU A 536 -9.90 -17.73 3.85
CA GLU A 536 -9.37 -18.96 4.46
C GLU A 536 -8.69 -19.91 3.45
N GLY A 537 -9.05 -19.81 2.17
CA GLY A 537 -8.32 -20.49 1.10
C GLY A 537 -6.97 -19.85 0.82
N LEU A 538 -6.97 -18.52 0.65
CA LEU A 538 -5.77 -17.74 0.35
C LEU A 538 -4.68 -17.88 1.42
N LYS A 539 -5.06 -17.85 2.71
CA LYS A 539 -4.16 -18.10 3.86
C LYS A 539 -3.42 -19.45 3.81
N LYS A 540 -3.86 -20.39 2.97
CA LYS A 540 -3.30 -21.74 2.76
C LYS A 540 -2.76 -21.94 1.34
N GLY A 541 -2.64 -20.88 0.54
CA GLY A 541 -2.21 -20.96 -0.85
C GLY A 541 -3.22 -21.63 -1.79
N VAL A 542 -4.48 -21.81 -1.38
CA VAL A 542 -5.54 -22.36 -2.23
C VAL A 542 -6.11 -21.23 -3.10
N PRO A 543 -6.09 -21.34 -4.44
CA PRO A 543 -6.53 -20.26 -5.30
C PRO A 543 -8.05 -20.05 -5.30
N VAL A 544 -8.43 -18.84 -5.69
CA VAL A 544 -9.74 -18.20 -5.49
C VAL A 544 -10.21 -17.60 -6.81
N LEU A 545 -11.35 -18.07 -7.33
CA LEU A 545 -12.00 -17.51 -8.51
C LEU A 545 -13.28 -16.77 -8.15
N TRP A 546 -13.33 -15.48 -8.45
CA TRP A 546 -14.55 -14.68 -8.41
C TRP A 546 -15.20 -14.63 -9.78
N ILE A 547 -16.51 -14.85 -9.84
CA ILE A 547 -17.34 -14.54 -11.00
C ILE A 547 -18.30 -13.44 -10.56
N LEU A 548 -18.17 -12.29 -11.19
CA LEU A 548 -18.82 -11.04 -10.80
C LEU A 548 -19.78 -10.57 -11.89
N THR A 549 -21.04 -10.40 -11.50
CA THR A 549 -22.14 -9.93 -12.35
C THR A 549 -22.88 -8.75 -11.72
N ASP A 550 -22.70 -8.51 -10.41
CA ASP A 550 -23.37 -7.48 -9.62
C ASP A 550 -22.46 -6.31 -9.19
N LYS A 551 -21.13 -6.52 -9.17
CA LYS A 551 -20.12 -5.58 -8.67
C LYS A 551 -18.82 -5.66 -9.46
N GLY A 552 -18.01 -4.60 -9.43
CA GLY A 552 -16.67 -4.61 -10.03
C GLY A 552 -15.60 -5.29 -9.14
N PRO A 553 -14.47 -5.76 -9.70
CA PRO A 553 -13.35 -6.32 -8.93
C PRO A 553 -12.83 -5.40 -7.81
N THR A 554 -12.82 -4.08 -8.04
CA THR A 554 -12.39 -3.07 -7.05
C THR A 554 -13.25 -3.09 -5.78
N GLU A 555 -14.57 -3.16 -5.91
CA GLU A 555 -15.46 -3.25 -4.75
C GLU A 555 -15.25 -4.55 -3.97
N VAL A 556 -15.02 -5.67 -4.68
CA VAL A 556 -14.74 -6.96 -4.05
C VAL A 556 -13.38 -6.95 -3.35
N ARG A 557 -12.39 -6.24 -3.88
CA ARG A 557 -11.08 -6.00 -3.23
C ARG A 557 -11.23 -5.19 -1.94
N GLU A 558 -12.04 -4.13 -1.95
CA GLU A 558 -12.38 -3.36 -0.74
C GLU A 558 -13.14 -4.21 0.30
N GLU A 559 -14.12 -5.01 -0.12
CA GLU A 559 -14.83 -5.94 0.76
C GLU A 559 -13.87 -7.01 1.35
N MET A 560 -12.95 -7.53 0.54
CA MET A 560 -11.97 -8.53 0.96
C MET A 560 -10.90 -7.98 1.91
N ALA A 561 -10.52 -6.71 1.80
CA ALA A 561 -9.55 -6.08 2.69
C ALA A 561 -9.98 -6.12 4.18
N PHE A 562 -11.29 -6.14 4.45
CA PHE A 562 -11.81 -6.32 5.82
C PHE A 562 -11.65 -7.77 6.33
N ALA A 563 -11.71 -8.78 5.46
CA ALA A 563 -11.59 -10.20 5.83
C ALA A 563 -10.14 -10.72 5.80
N LEU A 564 -9.30 -10.13 4.94
CA LEU A 564 -7.89 -10.46 4.77
C LEU A 564 -7.10 -9.18 4.44
N PRO A 565 -6.47 -8.54 5.44
CA PRO A 565 -5.49 -7.48 5.20
C PRO A 565 -4.36 -7.98 4.29
N GLY A 566 -3.88 -7.13 3.38
CA GLY A 566 -2.88 -7.53 2.37
C GLY A 566 -3.44 -8.37 1.21
N TYR A 567 -4.76 -8.42 1.02
CA TYR A 567 -5.42 -9.20 -0.05
C TYR A 567 -4.80 -9.00 -1.45
N GLU A 568 -4.39 -7.78 -1.79
CA GLU A 568 -3.78 -7.47 -3.09
C GLU A 568 -2.50 -8.27 -3.38
N GLU A 569 -1.73 -8.64 -2.36
CA GLU A 569 -0.51 -9.43 -2.56
C GLU A 569 -0.82 -10.86 -2.97
N TYR A 570 -1.96 -11.42 -2.53
CA TYR A 570 -2.45 -12.72 -3.01
C TYR A 570 -2.90 -12.65 -4.48
N GLU A 571 -3.37 -11.49 -4.95
CA GLU A 571 -3.63 -11.27 -6.39
C GLU A 571 -2.32 -11.24 -7.19
N LYS A 572 -1.28 -10.59 -6.66
CA LYS A 572 0.04 -10.47 -7.31
C LYS A 572 0.83 -11.79 -7.29
N LEU A 573 0.58 -12.66 -6.30
CA LEU A 573 1.01 -14.07 -6.29
C LEU A 573 0.22 -14.96 -7.28
N GLY A 574 -0.80 -14.44 -7.96
CA GLY A 574 -1.61 -15.18 -8.95
C GLY A 574 -2.57 -16.20 -8.33
N LEU A 575 -2.85 -16.09 -7.03
CA LEU A 575 -3.81 -16.96 -6.32
C LEU A 575 -5.26 -16.49 -6.51
N VAL A 576 -5.47 -15.22 -6.84
CA VAL A 576 -6.79 -14.65 -7.12
C VAL A 576 -6.97 -14.43 -8.62
N GLN A 577 -8.14 -14.76 -9.14
CA GLN A 577 -8.59 -14.35 -10.48
C GLN A 577 -10.05 -13.89 -10.44
N TYR A 578 -10.40 -12.99 -11.37
CA TYR A 578 -11.74 -12.48 -11.57
C TYR A 578 -12.24 -12.78 -12.97
N ILE A 579 -13.53 -13.02 -13.08
CA ILE A 579 -14.28 -13.04 -14.33
C ILE A 579 -15.42 -12.05 -14.14
N ASP A 580 -15.30 -10.91 -14.81
CA ASP A 580 -16.16 -9.74 -14.61
C ASP A 580 -17.04 -9.54 -15.84
N THR A 581 -18.35 -9.59 -15.63
CA THR A 581 -19.37 -9.27 -16.63
C THR A 581 -20.16 -8.01 -16.29
N TYR A 582 -19.80 -7.34 -15.18
CA TYR A 582 -20.47 -6.16 -14.65
C TYR A 582 -19.83 -4.88 -15.17
N SER A 583 -18.52 -4.67 -14.96
CA SER A 583 -17.90 -3.34 -15.20
C SER A 583 -18.04 -2.86 -16.64
N LYS A 584 -17.86 -3.76 -17.63
CA LYS A 584 -18.08 -3.43 -19.05
C LYS A 584 -19.54 -3.15 -19.38
N SER A 585 -20.48 -3.87 -18.77
CA SER A 585 -21.92 -3.62 -18.95
C SER A 585 -22.34 -2.24 -18.41
N MET A 586 -21.62 -1.74 -17.40
CA MET A 586 -21.77 -0.38 -16.85
C MET A 586 -20.96 0.69 -17.62
N GLY A 587 -20.30 0.33 -18.72
CA GLY A 587 -19.53 1.26 -19.54
C GLY A 587 -18.15 1.66 -18.99
N ALA A 588 -17.62 0.93 -18.01
CA ALA A 588 -16.28 1.21 -17.47
C ALA A 588 -15.19 0.58 -18.36
N GLU A 589 -14.24 1.40 -18.83
CA GLU A 589 -13.00 0.94 -19.45
C GLU A 589 -12.00 0.51 -18.36
N ALA A 590 -12.24 -0.67 -17.77
CA ALA A 590 -11.37 -1.28 -16.78
C ALA A 590 -10.40 -2.29 -17.41
N SER A 591 -9.15 -2.31 -16.93
CA SER A 591 -8.09 -3.22 -17.40
C SER A 591 -7.20 -3.68 -16.24
N ASP A 592 -7.69 -4.62 -15.45
CA ASP A 592 -6.95 -5.31 -14.38
C ASP A 592 -6.27 -6.59 -14.92
N PRO A 593 -4.95 -6.80 -14.73
CA PRO A 593 -4.23 -8.01 -15.16
C PRO A 593 -4.80 -9.34 -14.64
N ASN A 594 -5.48 -9.32 -13.49
CA ASN A 594 -6.07 -10.49 -12.86
C ASN A 594 -7.57 -10.68 -13.20
N THR A 595 -8.13 -9.86 -14.09
CA THR A 595 -9.53 -9.91 -14.48
C THR A 595 -9.71 -10.29 -15.95
N THR A 596 -10.57 -11.29 -16.20
CA THR A 596 -11.07 -11.62 -17.53
C THR A 596 -12.43 -10.94 -17.73
N TYR A 597 -12.46 -9.83 -18.45
CA TYR A 597 -13.68 -9.07 -18.72
C TYR A 597 -14.48 -9.65 -19.89
N ILE A 598 -15.77 -9.91 -19.66
CA ILE A 598 -16.73 -10.36 -20.66
C ILE A 598 -17.68 -9.19 -20.95
N ASP A 599 -17.95 -8.95 -22.24
CA ASP A 599 -18.67 -7.74 -22.68
C ASP A 599 -20.18 -7.80 -22.33
N GLU A 600 -20.79 -8.99 -22.42
CA GLU A 600 -22.20 -9.22 -22.13
C GLU A 600 -22.40 -10.13 -20.90
N PRO A 601 -23.21 -9.75 -19.90
CA PRO A 601 -23.53 -10.61 -18.76
C PRO A 601 -24.33 -11.86 -19.14
N THR A 602 -24.91 -11.86 -20.35
CA THR A 602 -25.64 -12.98 -20.94
C THR A 602 -24.75 -13.95 -21.73
N ASP A 603 -23.45 -13.67 -21.96
CA ASP A 603 -22.55 -14.61 -22.64
C ASP A 603 -22.04 -15.72 -21.70
N TYR A 604 -22.95 -16.63 -21.41
CA TYR A 604 -22.70 -17.81 -20.58
C TYR A 604 -21.66 -18.78 -21.18
N GLN A 605 -21.38 -18.70 -22.49
CA GLN A 605 -20.32 -19.50 -23.14
C GLN A 605 -18.94 -18.89 -22.88
N ALA A 606 -18.81 -17.56 -22.95
CA ALA A 606 -17.59 -16.87 -22.53
C ALA A 606 -17.30 -17.10 -21.04
N ILE A 607 -18.32 -17.02 -20.16
CA ILE A 607 -18.16 -17.31 -18.72
C ILE A 607 -17.65 -18.75 -18.54
N LEU A 608 -18.32 -19.75 -19.12
CA LEU A 608 -17.86 -21.16 -19.07
C LEU A 608 -16.42 -21.33 -19.56
N LYS A 609 -16.07 -20.72 -20.69
CA LYS A 609 -14.75 -20.84 -21.32
C LYS A 609 -13.64 -20.21 -20.47
N ALA A 610 -13.88 -19.03 -19.90
CA ALA A 610 -12.93 -18.35 -19.00
C ALA A 610 -12.71 -19.16 -17.70
N VAL A 611 -13.82 -19.62 -17.10
CA VAL A 611 -13.84 -20.46 -15.89
C VAL A 611 -13.16 -21.81 -16.11
N ASP A 612 -13.32 -22.41 -17.29
CA ASP A 612 -12.66 -23.67 -17.65
C ASP A 612 -11.17 -23.51 -17.93
N ALA A 613 -10.76 -22.42 -18.60
CA ALA A 613 -9.35 -22.13 -18.87
C ALA A 613 -8.55 -22.01 -17.57
N ARG A 614 -9.01 -21.17 -16.62
CA ARG A 614 -8.34 -21.01 -15.32
C ARG A 614 -8.34 -22.28 -14.48
N ALA A 615 -9.45 -23.01 -14.44
CA ALA A 615 -9.49 -24.28 -13.72
C ALA A 615 -8.57 -25.35 -14.34
N ALA A 616 -8.37 -25.36 -15.67
CA ALA A 616 -7.44 -26.28 -16.33
C ALA A 616 -5.96 -25.97 -16.02
N GLU A 617 -5.64 -24.72 -15.71
CA GLU A 617 -4.31 -24.30 -15.22
C GLU A 617 -4.13 -24.74 -13.76
N TRP A 618 -5.08 -24.43 -12.88
CA TRP A 618 -4.95 -24.69 -11.45
C TRP A 618 -5.01 -26.17 -11.06
N LYS A 619 -5.80 -27.02 -11.73
CA LYS A 619 -5.84 -28.49 -11.46
C LYS A 619 -4.48 -29.18 -11.54
N LYS A 620 -3.52 -28.59 -12.27
CA LYS A 620 -2.16 -29.13 -12.44
C LYS A 620 -1.25 -28.79 -11.26
N LYS A 621 -1.61 -27.78 -10.47
CA LYS A 621 -0.79 -27.20 -9.38
C LYS A 621 -1.40 -27.39 -8.01
N TYR A 622 -2.73 -27.32 -7.89
CA TYR A 622 -3.45 -27.29 -6.62
C TYR A 622 -4.46 -28.44 -6.52
N PRO A 623 -4.66 -29.01 -5.31
CA PRO A 623 -5.57 -30.15 -5.10
C PRO A 623 -7.06 -29.78 -5.17
N THR A 624 -7.37 -28.50 -4.99
CA THR A 624 -8.70 -27.89 -5.08
C THR A 624 -8.53 -26.37 -5.31
N TYR A 625 -9.62 -25.67 -5.61
CA TYR A 625 -9.71 -24.22 -5.63
C TYR A 625 -11.11 -23.78 -5.15
N ARG A 626 -11.21 -22.56 -4.65
CA ARG A 626 -12.46 -21.98 -4.14
C ARG A 626 -13.08 -21.08 -5.21
N LEU A 627 -14.40 -21.11 -5.35
CA LEU A 627 -15.13 -20.32 -6.34
C LEU A 627 -16.31 -19.60 -5.69
N ALA A 628 -16.56 -18.35 -6.08
CA ALA A 628 -17.74 -17.60 -5.68
C ALA A 628 -18.39 -16.93 -6.88
N PHE A 629 -19.67 -17.22 -7.07
CA PHE A 629 -20.53 -16.61 -8.08
C PHE A 629 -21.40 -15.53 -7.41
N ARG A 630 -21.08 -14.26 -7.66
CA ARG A 630 -21.77 -13.07 -7.16
C ARG A 630 -22.34 -12.29 -8.34
N SER A 631 -23.64 -12.35 -8.63
CA SER A 631 -24.68 -13.18 -8.02
C SER A 631 -25.43 -13.99 -9.09
N VAL A 632 -25.91 -15.18 -8.73
CA VAL A 632 -26.76 -15.96 -9.65
C VAL A 632 -28.12 -15.27 -9.84
N SER A 633 -28.59 -14.53 -8.83
CA SER A 633 -29.81 -13.70 -8.94
C SER A 633 -29.75 -12.69 -10.09
N THR A 634 -28.58 -12.10 -10.32
CA THR A 634 -28.38 -11.18 -11.47
C THR A 634 -28.52 -11.90 -12.81
N LEU A 635 -28.02 -13.14 -12.94
CA LEU A 635 -28.22 -13.93 -14.16
C LEU A 635 -29.70 -14.22 -14.40
N ILE A 636 -30.45 -14.63 -13.37
CA ILE A 636 -31.90 -14.90 -13.49
C ILE A 636 -32.70 -13.60 -13.76
N ALA A 637 -32.15 -12.42 -13.40
CA ALA A 637 -32.77 -11.14 -13.74
C ALA A 637 -32.59 -10.77 -15.23
N TYR A 638 -31.50 -11.21 -15.88
CA TYR A 638 -31.22 -10.98 -17.31
C TYR A 638 -31.65 -12.14 -18.23
N LEU A 639 -31.81 -13.35 -17.69
CA LEU A 639 -32.12 -14.58 -18.42
C LEU A 639 -33.30 -15.30 -17.78
N ASP A 640 -34.10 -16.02 -18.56
CA ASP A 640 -35.14 -16.87 -17.98
C ASP A 640 -34.52 -17.98 -17.08
N PRO A 641 -35.26 -18.46 -16.04
CA PRO A 641 -34.76 -19.49 -15.13
C PRO A 641 -34.35 -20.79 -15.83
N THR A 642 -35.00 -21.14 -16.95
CA THR A 642 -34.71 -22.38 -17.69
C THR A 642 -33.38 -22.27 -18.44
N THR A 643 -33.08 -21.12 -19.02
CA THR A 643 -31.77 -20.82 -19.63
C THR A 643 -30.67 -20.76 -18.56
N THR A 644 -30.94 -20.13 -17.41
CA THR A 644 -30.00 -20.10 -16.28
C THR A 644 -29.70 -21.51 -15.77
N PHE A 645 -30.71 -22.38 -15.64
CA PHE A 645 -30.53 -23.79 -15.29
C PHE A 645 -29.68 -24.55 -16.33
N LYS A 646 -29.96 -24.37 -17.63
CA LYS A 646 -29.19 -25.01 -18.73
C LYS A 646 -27.72 -24.59 -18.75
N PHE A 647 -27.41 -23.36 -18.33
CA PHE A 647 -26.04 -22.89 -18.13
C PHE A 647 -25.40 -23.49 -16.86
N LEU A 648 -26.09 -23.42 -15.71
CA LEU A 648 -25.53 -23.84 -14.43
C LEU A 648 -25.35 -25.36 -14.33
N GLN A 649 -26.20 -26.17 -14.97
CA GLN A 649 -26.11 -27.64 -14.92
C GLN A 649 -24.73 -28.18 -15.39
N PRO A 650 -24.22 -27.87 -16.60
CA PRO A 650 -22.86 -28.27 -17.01
C PRO A 650 -21.77 -27.53 -16.23
N PHE A 651 -22.02 -26.31 -15.75
CA PHE A 651 -21.08 -25.54 -14.94
C PHE A 651 -20.77 -26.24 -13.61
N VAL A 652 -21.80 -26.46 -12.79
CA VAL A 652 -21.77 -27.16 -11.49
C VAL A 652 -21.19 -28.56 -11.67
N GLY A 653 -21.65 -29.31 -12.69
CA GLY A 653 -21.14 -30.63 -13.01
C GLY A 653 -19.64 -30.66 -13.36
N ARG A 654 -19.10 -29.61 -13.97
CA ARG A 654 -17.64 -29.45 -14.16
C ARG A 654 -16.96 -29.14 -12.82
N ARG A 655 -17.41 -28.12 -12.07
CA ARG A 655 -16.81 -27.74 -10.77
C ARG A 655 -16.74 -28.90 -9.77
N LYS A 656 -17.76 -29.76 -9.75
CA LYS A 656 -17.78 -30.98 -8.93
C LYS A 656 -16.72 -32.00 -9.33
N ARG A 657 -16.54 -32.28 -10.62
CA ARG A 657 -15.44 -33.14 -11.13
C ARG A 657 -14.06 -32.55 -10.87
N ASP A 658 -13.99 -31.22 -10.84
CA ASP A 658 -12.77 -30.45 -10.61
C ASP A 658 -12.34 -30.42 -9.13
N LYS A 659 -13.12 -31.04 -8.23
CA LYS A 659 -12.98 -30.97 -6.76
C LYS A 659 -13.03 -29.55 -6.20
N ALA A 660 -13.54 -28.59 -6.97
CA ALA A 660 -13.69 -27.20 -6.56
C ALA A 660 -14.80 -27.07 -5.52
N VAL A 661 -14.65 -26.15 -4.57
CA VAL A 661 -15.72 -25.82 -3.62
C VAL A 661 -16.28 -24.45 -3.98
N ALA A 662 -17.55 -24.43 -4.38
CA ALA A 662 -18.16 -23.31 -5.07
C ALA A 662 -19.41 -22.79 -4.34
N PHE A 663 -19.46 -21.48 -4.14
CA PHE A 663 -20.61 -20.76 -3.60
C PHE A 663 -21.33 -19.94 -4.65
N TYR A 664 -22.66 -20.01 -4.64
CA TYR A 664 -23.54 -19.30 -5.57
C TYR A 664 -24.47 -18.40 -4.76
N VAL A 665 -24.25 -17.08 -4.79
CA VAL A 665 -25.04 -16.13 -4.01
C VAL A 665 -26.39 -15.90 -4.69
N ILE A 666 -27.47 -16.04 -3.93
CA ILE A 666 -28.86 -15.89 -4.39
C ILE A 666 -29.60 -14.98 -3.40
N GLU A 667 -30.20 -13.91 -3.91
CA GLU A 667 -31.03 -13.00 -3.12
C GLU A 667 -32.47 -13.53 -2.93
N LYS A 668 -32.94 -13.53 -1.69
CA LYS A 668 -34.32 -13.87 -1.35
C LYS A 668 -35.26 -12.72 -1.70
N GLY A 669 -36.27 -13.01 -2.52
CA GLY A 669 -37.32 -12.06 -2.92
C GLY A 669 -37.16 -11.49 -4.33
N MET A 670 -36.07 -11.81 -5.04
CA MET A 670 -35.90 -11.45 -6.47
C MET A 670 -36.55 -12.47 -7.43
N HIS A 671 -36.84 -13.68 -6.96
CA HIS A 671 -37.23 -14.84 -7.77
C HIS A 671 -38.34 -15.63 -7.07
N GLU A 672 -39.12 -16.40 -7.83
CA GLU A 672 -40.16 -17.27 -7.28
C GLU A 672 -39.55 -18.46 -6.53
N GLU A 673 -40.22 -18.94 -5.48
CA GLU A 673 -39.70 -20.07 -4.69
C GLU A 673 -39.51 -21.35 -5.53
N GLN A 674 -40.29 -21.52 -6.61
CA GLN A 674 -40.13 -22.65 -7.54
C GLN A 674 -38.83 -22.55 -8.37
N GLU A 675 -38.44 -21.34 -8.77
CA GLU A 675 -37.19 -21.08 -9.51
C GLU A 675 -35.98 -21.35 -8.60
N ILE A 676 -36.05 -20.90 -7.35
CA ILE A 676 -35.01 -21.16 -6.34
C ILE A 676 -34.91 -22.66 -6.00
N GLN A 677 -36.03 -23.38 -5.93
CA GLN A 677 -36.02 -24.84 -5.78
C GLN A 677 -35.43 -25.55 -7.01
N MET A 678 -35.75 -25.09 -8.22
CA MET A 678 -35.20 -25.63 -9.47
C MET A 678 -33.67 -25.50 -9.50
N LEU A 679 -33.13 -24.32 -9.18
CA LEU A 679 -31.69 -24.10 -9.11
C LEU A 679 -31.05 -24.81 -7.90
N GLY A 680 -31.74 -24.86 -6.77
CA GLY A 680 -31.33 -25.63 -5.60
C GLY A 680 -31.15 -27.13 -5.90
N SER A 681 -31.93 -27.70 -6.82
CA SER A 681 -31.80 -29.12 -7.24
C SER A 681 -30.50 -29.43 -8.02
N LEU A 682 -29.81 -28.42 -8.55
CA LEU A 682 -28.47 -28.58 -9.14
C LEU A 682 -27.36 -28.62 -8.09
N MET A 683 -27.60 -28.04 -6.92
CA MET A 683 -26.61 -27.84 -5.86
C MET A 683 -26.58 -29.04 -4.90
N ASP A 684 -25.44 -29.25 -4.24
CA ASP A 684 -25.30 -30.25 -3.17
C ASP A 684 -26.01 -29.80 -1.86
N GLY A 685 -26.31 -28.50 -1.74
CA GLY A 685 -27.08 -27.92 -0.64
C GLY A 685 -27.12 -26.40 -0.66
N SER A 686 -27.63 -25.81 0.42
CA SER A 686 -27.73 -24.37 0.63
C SER A 686 -27.38 -23.98 2.07
N ILE A 687 -26.68 -22.85 2.21
CA ILE A 687 -26.59 -22.11 3.47
C ILE A 687 -27.66 -21.02 3.39
N GLU A 688 -28.73 -21.18 4.16
CA GLU A 688 -29.84 -20.23 4.17
C GLU A 688 -29.74 -19.24 5.33
N PHE A 689 -30.09 -17.98 5.05
CA PHE A 689 -30.16 -16.90 6.01
C PHE A 689 -31.60 -16.36 6.11
N LYS A 690 -32.03 -16.06 7.33
CA LYS A 690 -33.27 -15.31 7.60
C LYS A 690 -33.06 -14.26 8.68
N VAL A 691 -33.92 -13.24 8.68
CA VAL A 691 -34.08 -12.30 9.79
C VAL A 691 -35.48 -12.47 10.35
N GLU A 692 -35.59 -12.63 11.66
CA GLU A 692 -36.86 -12.82 12.35
C GLU A 692 -36.79 -12.06 13.68
N GLN A 693 -37.75 -11.15 13.93
CA GLN A 693 -37.77 -10.28 15.12
C GLN A 693 -36.43 -9.54 15.37
N LEU A 694 -35.85 -8.97 14.30
CA LEU A 694 -34.54 -8.29 14.31
C LEU A 694 -33.34 -9.17 14.75
N LYS A 695 -33.51 -10.50 14.76
CA LYS A 695 -32.43 -11.47 15.01
C LYS A 695 -32.11 -12.21 13.72
N SER A 696 -30.83 -12.34 13.42
CA SER A 696 -30.36 -13.08 12.26
C SER A 696 -30.13 -14.55 12.58
N PHE A 697 -30.61 -15.44 11.71
CA PHE A 697 -30.45 -16.88 11.82
C PHE A 697 -29.91 -17.46 10.51
N LEU A 698 -29.06 -18.48 10.62
CA LEU A 698 -28.61 -19.29 9.49
C LEU A 698 -29.00 -20.75 9.70
N CYS A 699 -29.18 -21.52 8.63
CA CYS A 699 -29.25 -22.97 8.68
C CYS A 699 -28.53 -23.59 7.48
N ILE A 700 -28.12 -24.85 7.62
CA ILE A 700 -27.50 -25.63 6.55
C ILE A 700 -28.50 -26.69 6.09
N LYS A 701 -28.87 -26.63 4.81
CA LYS A 701 -29.69 -27.67 4.14
C LYS A 701 -28.81 -28.42 3.15
N GLY A 702 -28.74 -29.74 3.26
CA GLY A 702 -27.82 -30.53 2.43
C GLY A 702 -26.36 -30.27 2.77
N ILE A 703 -25.50 -30.18 1.75
CA ILE A 703 -24.03 -30.07 1.80
C ILE A 703 -23.35 -31.35 2.31
N CYS A 704 -23.52 -31.67 3.60
CA CYS A 704 -22.93 -32.85 4.22
C CYS A 704 -23.68 -33.24 5.51
N ASP A 705 -23.12 -34.18 6.27
CA ASP A 705 -23.50 -34.36 7.67
C ASP A 705 -23.10 -33.14 8.48
N VAL A 706 -24.01 -32.72 9.37
CA VAL A 706 -23.86 -31.53 10.23
C VAL A 706 -24.41 -31.82 11.62
N GLN A 707 -23.91 -31.12 12.64
CA GLN A 707 -24.33 -31.35 14.03
C GLN A 707 -25.80 -31.00 14.30
N SER A 708 -26.32 -29.96 13.64
CA SER A 708 -27.76 -29.65 13.60
C SER A 708 -28.13 -29.02 12.26
N ARG A 709 -29.36 -29.26 11.79
CA ARG A 709 -29.97 -28.61 10.62
C ARG A 709 -31.00 -27.55 11.03
N GLY A 710 -31.10 -27.24 12.33
CA GLY A 710 -31.97 -26.20 12.86
C GLY A 710 -31.53 -24.77 12.47
N TRP A 711 -32.38 -23.79 12.77
CA TRP A 711 -32.05 -22.38 12.62
C TRP A 711 -31.20 -21.89 13.79
N ILE A 712 -29.93 -21.57 13.51
CA ILE A 712 -28.95 -21.17 14.51
C ILE A 712 -28.79 -19.64 14.44
N ARG A 713 -28.94 -18.96 15.58
CA ARG A 713 -28.71 -17.51 15.65
C ARG A 713 -27.24 -17.20 15.36
N TYR A 714 -26.96 -16.15 14.60
CA TYR A 714 -25.60 -15.65 14.39
C TYR A 714 -25.55 -14.12 14.51
N THR A 715 -24.35 -13.59 14.62
CA THR A 715 -24.03 -12.17 14.48
C THR A 715 -22.90 -12.02 13.47
N TYR A 716 -22.79 -10.86 12.83
CA TYR A 716 -21.74 -10.58 11.87
C TYR A 716 -21.28 -9.13 11.94
N THR A 717 -20.07 -8.89 11.45
CA THR A 717 -19.46 -7.57 11.22
C THR A 717 -18.92 -7.55 9.79
N LYS A 718 -18.21 -6.50 9.36
CA LYS A 718 -17.55 -6.50 8.04
C LYS A 718 -16.43 -7.55 7.92
N SER A 719 -15.84 -7.99 9.04
CA SER A 719 -14.63 -8.83 9.06
C SER A 719 -14.79 -10.18 9.77
N SER A 720 -15.97 -10.48 10.33
CA SER A 720 -16.20 -11.71 11.08
C SER A 720 -17.67 -12.11 11.11
N LEU A 721 -17.93 -13.42 11.19
CA LEU A 721 -19.24 -14.02 11.42
C LEU A 721 -19.13 -14.96 12.63
N SER A 722 -19.95 -14.71 13.65
CA SER A 722 -19.98 -15.49 14.89
C SER A 722 -21.31 -16.23 15.01
N ILE A 723 -21.23 -17.55 15.12
CA ILE A 723 -22.41 -18.43 15.26
C ILE A 723 -22.70 -18.64 16.75
N GLY A 724 -23.99 -18.62 17.10
CA GLY A 724 -24.48 -18.90 18.46
C GLY A 724 -24.36 -20.38 18.83
N SER A 725 -24.85 -20.72 20.03
CA SER A 725 -25.01 -22.12 20.44
C SER A 725 -26.05 -22.83 19.56
N PHE A 726 -25.69 -24.01 19.07
CA PHE A 726 -26.61 -24.98 18.49
C PHE A 726 -26.74 -26.17 19.45
N SER A 727 -27.96 -26.64 19.65
CA SER A 727 -28.25 -27.84 20.42
C SER A 727 -27.89 -29.08 19.59
N LEU A 728 -27.37 -30.12 20.25
CA LEU A 728 -27.40 -31.46 19.65
C LEU A 728 -28.83 -31.97 19.78
N ASP A 729 -29.63 -31.82 18.72
CA ASP A 729 -31.05 -32.18 18.73
C ASP A 729 -31.28 -33.69 18.99
N HIS A 730 -30.24 -34.50 18.84
CA HIS A 730 -30.19 -35.90 19.30
C HIS A 730 -28.85 -36.22 19.97
N ILE A 731 -28.88 -36.43 21.29
CA ILE A 731 -27.90 -37.30 21.97
C ILE A 731 -28.29 -38.74 21.61
N LYS A 732 -27.32 -39.55 21.16
CA LYS A 732 -27.49 -41.00 20.94
C LYS A 732 -27.28 -41.79 22.22
#